data_AF-A0A922WSC9-F1
#
_entry.id   AF-A0A922WSC9-F1
#
_cell.length_a   1.000
_cell.length_b   1.000
_cell.length_c   1.000
_cell.angle_alpha   90.00
_cell.angle_beta   90.00
_cell.angle_gamma   90.00
#
_symmetry.space_group_name_H-M   'P 1'
#
loop_
_entity.id
_entity.type
_entity.pdbx_description
1 polymer ?
#
loop_
_entity_poly.entity_id
_entity_poly.type
_entity_poly.pdbx_seq_one_letter_code
_entity_poly.pdbx_strand_id
1 'polypeptide(L)'
;MAMTAAAAARQILTRLTEVMASRMHAQAKLDQVVEIIGECLSSEVCSIYLLREGMLELFATRGLNQSAVHVTRMAIGEGLTGAIAQKVETLNLAEAKAHPDFQYRPETGEEKFHSFAGVPIVYRERAVGVLCVQHVEPRRYEEIEIEALQTTAMVLSELIANAELVDEEEARVLTQEQTGPQSLTGLTLVKGLGAGFAVYHQPRVEITQVMAEDTEAERQRVYRAFDRMREQIDTLASQAEFGVGGEHEEVLETYKMFAYDEGWSRRINEAIDSGLTAEAAIERVQQHTRMRMREIDDPLLADRMHDLEDLANRLLRIVAGQVGTAASQGLRRDTILIARNLGPAELLEYDKRRLKGVILEEGSLTAHVVIVARAMNVPVIGRAKGVRTMIREGDEILLDATVGTAIVRPLPQVADAFQARFAKSREKQAAYASLRDVEPFTRCGTRIQVMMNAGLRDDMSSLGLTGADGVGLFRTEFQFLVSATLPQRERQTRLYRDVLDAAGDKPVIFRTVDIGGDKSVPYLASEIAAQDENPAMGWRALRLALEREGLMKIQARALLEASAGRSLYVMFPMVSEPWEFDAAKAVFDEQLAYLRAQKKQMPERIHFGAMLEVPALAEVLDLLLPKLSFLSIGTNDLTQFLFAADRANPKLAERYDWLSISIIRFLRRVMQSSIGSGVDIGVCGEMGGRRLEALALLGIGYRRLSITPAAVGPIKELVRKVELAELSAAMTGWLADPACNLREALSAWADAREIEYD
;
A
#
# COMPACT_ATOMS: atom_id res chain seq x y z
N MET A 1 41.62 6.93 -31.81
CA MET A 1 40.83 7.77 -30.88
C MET A 1 39.74 6.86 -30.34
N ALA A 2 39.67 6.62 -29.04
CA ALA A 2 38.61 5.79 -28.46
C ALA A 2 37.26 6.43 -28.82
N MET A 3 36.31 5.60 -29.28
CA MET A 3 34.96 6.11 -29.56
C MET A 3 34.31 6.57 -28.27
N THR A 4 33.58 7.68 -28.33
CA THR A 4 32.71 8.08 -27.22
C THR A 4 31.63 7.01 -27.03
N ALA A 5 31.19 6.77 -25.79
CA ALA A 5 30.18 5.75 -25.49
C ALA A 5 28.87 5.92 -26.30
N ALA A 6 28.45 7.17 -26.58
CA ALA A 6 27.31 7.46 -27.45
C ALA A 6 27.49 6.98 -28.91
N ALA A 7 28.71 7.12 -29.45
CA ALA A 7 29.03 6.67 -30.80
C ALA A 7 29.11 5.14 -30.87
N ALA A 8 29.67 4.51 -29.82
CA ALA A 8 29.70 3.06 -29.68
C ALA A 8 28.28 2.47 -29.63
N ALA A 9 27.40 3.02 -28.78
CA ALA A 9 26.00 2.61 -28.66
C ALA A 9 25.25 2.69 -29.99
N ARG A 10 25.41 3.80 -30.72
CA ARG A 10 24.77 3.98 -32.04
C ARG A 10 25.29 2.98 -33.08
N GLN A 11 26.60 2.74 -33.09
CA GLN A 11 27.22 1.80 -34.02
C GLN A 11 26.81 0.35 -33.74
N ILE A 12 26.64 -0.03 -32.46
CA ILE A 12 26.11 -1.34 -32.07
C ILE A 12 24.74 -1.55 -32.72
N LEU A 13 23.82 -0.60 -32.57
CA LEU A 13 22.46 -0.72 -33.11
C LEU A 13 22.45 -0.79 -34.65
N THR A 14 23.22 0.06 -35.33
CA THR A 14 23.33 0.01 -36.79
C THR A 14 23.83 -1.35 -37.27
N ARG A 15 24.93 -1.86 -36.68
CA ARG A 15 25.50 -3.16 -37.06
C ARG A 15 24.59 -4.33 -36.66
N LEU A 16 23.87 -4.22 -35.54
CA LEU A 16 22.89 -5.22 -35.13
C LEU A 16 21.79 -5.35 -36.18
N THR A 17 21.30 -4.22 -36.70
CA THR A 17 20.27 -4.19 -37.75
C THR A 17 20.71 -4.99 -38.98
N GLU A 18 21.96 -4.82 -39.42
CA GLU A 18 22.54 -5.56 -40.54
C GLU A 18 22.64 -7.07 -40.25
N VAL A 19 23.08 -7.44 -39.04
CA VAL A 19 23.17 -8.85 -38.63
C VAL A 19 21.79 -9.50 -38.56
N MET A 20 20.79 -8.80 -38.02
CA MET A 20 19.42 -9.30 -37.92
C MET A 20 18.79 -9.50 -39.30
N ALA A 21 19.04 -8.59 -40.24
CA ALA A 21 18.59 -8.68 -41.63
C ALA A 21 19.34 -9.75 -42.46
N SER A 22 20.50 -10.23 -42.01
CA SER A 22 21.29 -11.23 -42.73
C SER A 22 20.60 -12.62 -42.75
N ARG A 23 20.94 -13.44 -43.76
CA ARG A 23 20.44 -14.82 -43.91
C ARG A 23 21.20 -15.86 -43.06
N MET A 24 21.95 -15.42 -42.06
CA MET A 24 22.71 -16.31 -41.18
C MET A 24 21.78 -17.13 -40.28
N HIS A 25 22.23 -18.32 -39.85
CA HIS A 25 21.52 -19.11 -38.85
C HIS A 25 21.69 -18.47 -37.46
N ALA A 26 20.78 -18.79 -36.52
CA ALA A 26 20.65 -18.06 -35.26
C ALA A 26 21.94 -18.09 -34.40
N GLN A 27 22.62 -19.24 -34.30
CA GLN A 27 23.91 -19.33 -33.57
C GLN A 27 24.97 -18.38 -34.14
N ALA A 28 25.19 -18.39 -35.46
CA ALA A 28 26.16 -17.48 -36.07
C ALA A 28 25.79 -16.00 -35.92
N LYS A 29 24.49 -15.66 -35.80
CA LYS A 29 24.06 -14.30 -35.46
C LYS A 29 24.44 -13.94 -34.03
N LEU A 30 24.23 -14.84 -33.05
CA LEU A 30 24.64 -14.63 -31.66
C LEU A 30 26.16 -14.44 -31.53
N ASP A 31 26.95 -15.27 -32.23
CA ASP A 31 28.41 -15.17 -32.27
C ASP A 31 28.87 -13.82 -32.84
N GLN A 32 28.21 -13.35 -33.91
CA GLN A 32 28.54 -12.05 -34.50
C GLN A 32 28.13 -10.88 -33.59
N VAL A 33 27.04 -11.01 -32.84
CA VAL A 33 26.57 -9.99 -31.91
C VAL A 33 27.55 -9.81 -30.74
N VAL A 34 28.06 -10.88 -30.13
CA VAL A 34 29.05 -10.75 -29.04
C VAL A 34 30.36 -10.12 -29.52
N GLU A 35 30.74 -10.34 -30.78
CA GLU A 35 31.90 -9.68 -31.39
C GLU A 35 31.67 -8.17 -31.59
N ILE A 36 30.51 -7.78 -32.12
CA ILE A 36 30.15 -6.37 -32.33
C ILE A 36 30.12 -5.61 -31.00
N ILE A 37 29.49 -6.18 -29.98
CA ILE A 37 29.37 -5.53 -28.66
C ILE A 37 30.76 -5.35 -28.02
N GLY A 38 31.58 -6.41 -28.01
CA GLY A 38 32.92 -6.34 -27.43
C GLY A 38 33.83 -5.35 -28.15
N GLU A 39 33.76 -5.27 -29.49
CA GLU A 39 34.46 -4.24 -30.28
C GLU A 39 34.01 -2.82 -29.93
N CYS A 40 32.70 -2.58 -29.95
CA CYS A 40 32.17 -1.23 -29.83
C CYS A 40 32.31 -0.67 -28.40
N LEU A 41 32.10 -1.50 -27.36
CA LEU A 41 32.23 -1.08 -25.95
C LEU A 41 33.67 -1.14 -25.42
N SER A 42 34.61 -1.61 -26.25
CA SER A 42 36.00 -1.90 -25.82
C SER A 42 36.06 -2.82 -24.60
N SER A 43 35.13 -3.78 -24.51
CA SER A 43 35.10 -4.80 -23.46
C SER A 43 35.84 -6.05 -23.95
N GLU A 44 36.72 -6.63 -23.13
CA GLU A 44 37.40 -7.87 -23.50
C GLU A 44 36.43 -9.06 -23.53
N VAL A 45 35.38 -9.03 -22.73
CA VAL A 45 34.36 -10.10 -22.67
C VAL A 45 32.99 -9.57 -23.03
N CYS A 46 32.31 -10.32 -23.90
CA CYS A 46 30.87 -10.25 -24.09
C CYS A 46 30.32 -11.68 -24.20
N SER A 47 29.25 -12.00 -23.46
CA SER A 47 28.71 -13.36 -23.39
C SER A 47 27.18 -13.34 -23.40
N ILE A 48 26.58 -14.31 -24.07
CA ILE A 48 25.13 -14.55 -24.08
C ILE A 48 24.86 -15.91 -23.44
N TYR A 49 24.06 -15.90 -22.37
CA TYR A 49 23.54 -17.10 -21.73
C TYR A 49 22.06 -17.25 -22.08
N LEU A 50 21.60 -18.45 -22.47
CA LEU A 50 20.19 -18.73 -22.78
C LEU A 50 19.63 -19.79 -21.83
N LEU A 51 18.34 -19.66 -21.51
CA LEU A 51 17.64 -20.59 -20.61
C LEU A 51 17.19 -21.84 -21.39
N ARG A 52 17.73 -23.01 -21.02
CA ARG A 52 17.43 -24.31 -21.60
C ARG A 52 17.44 -25.41 -20.54
N GLU A 53 16.47 -26.30 -20.59
CA GLU A 53 16.21 -27.36 -19.61
C GLU A 53 16.17 -26.84 -18.17
N GLY A 54 15.64 -25.62 -17.98
CA GLY A 54 15.59 -24.93 -16.68
C GLY A 54 16.93 -24.36 -16.17
N MET A 55 17.99 -24.37 -16.98
CA MET A 55 19.31 -23.83 -16.64
C MET A 55 19.80 -22.81 -17.67
N LEU A 56 20.57 -21.82 -17.25
CA LEU A 56 21.25 -20.88 -18.14
C LEU A 56 22.51 -21.53 -18.70
N GLU A 57 22.57 -21.71 -20.01
CA GLU A 57 23.70 -22.26 -20.76
C GLU A 57 24.44 -21.13 -21.50
N LEU A 58 25.78 -21.16 -21.51
CA LEU A 58 26.59 -20.23 -22.29
C LEU A 58 26.51 -20.56 -23.79
N PHE A 59 25.88 -19.69 -24.58
CA PHE A 59 25.62 -19.92 -26.01
C PHE A 59 26.59 -19.20 -26.94
N ALA A 60 27.03 -17.99 -26.59
CA ALA A 60 27.99 -17.25 -27.40
C ALA A 60 28.89 -16.44 -26.49
N THR A 61 30.17 -16.34 -26.83
CA THR A 61 31.10 -15.49 -26.09
C THR A 61 32.26 -14.99 -26.94
N ARG A 62 32.69 -13.78 -26.61
CA ARG A 62 34.01 -13.22 -26.91
C ARG A 62 34.80 -13.11 -25.61
N GLY A 63 36.11 -13.34 -25.65
CA GLY A 63 37.02 -13.15 -24.51
C GLY A 63 37.11 -14.31 -23.49
N LEU A 64 36.00 -15.03 -23.23
CA LEU A 64 36.03 -16.26 -22.44
C LEU A 64 36.52 -17.46 -23.28
N ASN A 65 36.85 -18.57 -22.59
CA ASN A 65 37.26 -19.80 -23.25
C ASN A 65 36.18 -20.33 -24.21
N GLN A 66 36.49 -20.43 -25.51
CA GLN A 66 35.56 -20.96 -26.51
C GLN A 66 35.12 -22.41 -26.24
N SER A 67 35.95 -23.19 -25.54
CA SER A 67 35.59 -24.54 -25.10
C SER A 67 34.50 -24.59 -24.01
N ALA A 68 34.12 -23.45 -23.43
CA ALA A 68 33.07 -23.35 -22.42
C ALA A 68 31.66 -23.16 -23.03
N VAL A 69 31.57 -22.81 -24.31
CA VAL A 69 30.30 -22.66 -25.03
C VAL A 69 29.59 -24.02 -25.10
N HIS A 70 28.30 -24.05 -24.76
CA HIS A 70 27.47 -25.25 -24.58
C HIS A 70 27.91 -26.23 -23.47
N VAL A 71 28.91 -25.87 -22.66
CA VAL A 71 29.39 -26.69 -21.54
C VAL A 71 29.04 -26.05 -20.20
N THR A 72 29.24 -24.74 -20.07
CA THR A 72 28.92 -24.03 -18.83
C THR A 72 27.41 -23.84 -18.68
N ARG A 73 26.87 -24.42 -17.60
CA ARG A 73 25.45 -24.29 -17.20
C ARG A 73 25.34 -23.82 -15.75
N MET A 74 24.32 -23.02 -15.44
CA MET A 74 24.01 -22.54 -14.09
C MET A 74 22.51 -22.47 -13.85
N ALA A 75 22.07 -22.64 -12.61
CA ALA A 75 20.66 -22.54 -12.25
C ALA A 75 20.18 -21.07 -12.20
N ILE A 76 18.86 -20.85 -12.31
CA ILE A 76 18.26 -19.54 -12.03
C ILE A 76 18.54 -19.17 -10.56
N GLY A 77 19.00 -17.95 -10.31
CA GLY A 77 19.42 -17.46 -9.00
C GLY A 77 20.86 -17.83 -8.61
N GLU A 78 21.59 -18.58 -9.45
CA GLU A 78 22.97 -18.97 -9.19
C GLU A 78 23.97 -18.02 -9.87
N GLY A 79 24.85 -17.39 -9.09
CA GLY A 79 25.81 -16.41 -9.60
C GLY A 79 25.16 -15.08 -10.00
N LEU A 80 25.97 -14.12 -10.47
CA LEU A 80 25.46 -12.81 -10.94
C LEU A 80 24.50 -12.95 -12.12
N THR A 81 24.84 -13.81 -13.09
CA THR A 81 24.02 -14.08 -14.27
C THR A 81 22.70 -14.76 -13.89
N GLY A 82 22.72 -15.75 -12.99
CA GLY A 82 21.49 -16.39 -12.51
C GLY A 82 20.61 -15.45 -11.69
N ALA A 83 21.19 -14.55 -10.88
CA ALA A 83 20.47 -13.53 -10.15
C ALA A 83 19.75 -12.53 -11.08
N ILE A 84 20.41 -12.11 -12.17
CA ILE A 84 19.79 -11.28 -13.21
C ILE A 84 18.57 -11.97 -13.83
N ALA A 85 18.69 -13.26 -14.18
CA ALA A 85 17.57 -14.01 -14.75
C ALA A 85 16.41 -14.21 -13.76
N GLN A 86 16.73 -14.44 -12.48
CA GLN A 86 15.72 -14.65 -11.44
C GLN A 86 14.91 -13.38 -11.16
N LYS A 87 15.60 -12.25 -11.01
CA LYS A 87 14.97 -10.98 -10.64
C LYS A 87 14.45 -10.23 -11.87
N VAL A 88 14.96 -10.57 -13.07
CA VAL A 88 14.74 -9.86 -14.33
C VAL A 88 15.22 -8.41 -14.21
N GLU A 89 16.50 -8.23 -13.83
CA GLU A 89 17.07 -6.92 -13.48
C GLU A 89 18.48 -6.74 -14.02
N THR A 90 18.81 -5.54 -14.48
CA THR A 90 20.18 -5.20 -14.92
C THR A 90 21.11 -5.03 -13.71
N LEU A 91 22.34 -5.52 -13.81
CA LEU A 91 23.44 -5.25 -12.87
C LEU A 91 24.57 -4.47 -13.58
N ASN A 92 25.16 -3.49 -12.91
CA ASN A 92 26.34 -2.75 -13.36
C ASN A 92 27.31 -2.54 -12.18
N LEU A 93 28.38 -3.32 -12.13
CA LEU A 93 29.29 -3.45 -10.99
C LEU A 93 30.72 -3.11 -11.43
N ALA A 94 31.38 -2.22 -10.68
CA ALA A 94 32.80 -1.92 -10.88
C ALA A 94 33.72 -3.05 -10.42
N GLU A 95 33.29 -3.81 -9.41
CA GLU A 95 34.00 -4.96 -8.85
C GLU A 95 32.99 -6.08 -8.61
N ALA A 96 32.99 -7.09 -9.47
CA ALA A 96 32.08 -8.22 -9.45
C ALA A 96 32.31 -9.10 -8.23
N LYS A 97 33.57 -9.29 -7.80
CA LYS A 97 33.95 -10.17 -6.68
C LYS A 97 33.46 -9.67 -5.32
N ALA A 98 33.09 -8.39 -5.22
CA ALA A 98 32.57 -7.80 -3.99
C ALA A 98 31.06 -8.06 -3.79
N HIS A 99 30.35 -8.56 -4.80
CA HIS A 99 28.91 -8.77 -4.73
C HIS A 99 28.57 -10.10 -4.04
N PRO A 100 27.57 -10.16 -3.13
CA PRO A 100 27.22 -11.38 -2.37
C PRO A 100 26.87 -12.59 -3.24
N ASP A 101 26.23 -12.33 -4.39
CA ASP A 101 25.81 -13.36 -5.34
C ASP A 101 26.93 -13.78 -6.33
N PHE A 102 28.18 -13.31 -6.16
CA PHE A 102 29.29 -13.70 -7.04
C PHE A 102 29.71 -15.16 -6.81
N GLN A 103 29.75 -15.95 -7.89
CA GLN A 103 30.18 -17.34 -7.87
C GLN A 103 31.22 -17.58 -8.97
N TYR A 104 32.38 -18.10 -8.61
CA TYR A 104 33.51 -18.30 -9.53
C TYR A 104 33.38 -19.61 -10.33
N ARG A 105 33.58 -19.55 -11.65
CA ARG A 105 33.60 -20.71 -12.56
C ARG A 105 34.97 -20.87 -13.26
N PRO A 106 35.84 -21.80 -12.83
CA PRO A 106 37.19 -21.94 -13.39
C PRO A 106 37.22 -22.31 -14.88
N GLU A 107 36.18 -22.98 -15.40
CA GLU A 107 36.05 -23.40 -16.80
C GLU A 107 35.91 -22.23 -17.80
N THR A 108 35.41 -21.06 -17.36
CA THR A 108 35.19 -19.90 -18.25
C THR A 108 36.44 -19.05 -18.44
N GLY A 109 37.43 -19.15 -17.54
CA GLY A 109 38.64 -18.33 -17.56
C GLY A 109 38.43 -16.88 -17.09
N GLU A 110 37.35 -16.60 -16.35
CA GLU A 110 36.92 -15.25 -15.95
C GLU A 110 37.76 -14.59 -14.83
N GLU A 111 38.80 -15.27 -14.33
CA GLU A 111 39.58 -14.88 -13.14
C GLU A 111 40.18 -13.46 -13.20
N LYS A 112 40.44 -12.97 -14.42
CA LYS A 112 41.16 -11.72 -14.73
C LYS A 112 40.25 -10.50 -14.86
N PHE A 113 38.93 -10.67 -14.83
CA PHE A 113 37.98 -9.58 -15.01
C PHE A 113 37.48 -9.06 -13.66
N HIS A 114 37.35 -7.74 -13.57
CA HIS A 114 36.96 -7.03 -12.35
C HIS A 114 35.54 -6.47 -12.48
N SER A 115 35.23 -5.77 -13.57
CA SER A 115 33.88 -5.22 -13.76
C SER A 115 32.93 -6.21 -14.40
N PHE A 116 31.64 -6.06 -14.09
CA PHE A 116 30.56 -6.86 -14.64
C PHE A 116 29.35 -5.98 -14.91
N ALA A 117 28.85 -5.99 -16.14
CA ALA A 117 27.51 -5.53 -16.44
C ALA A 117 26.72 -6.64 -17.13
N GLY A 118 25.47 -6.82 -16.72
CA GLY A 118 24.59 -7.84 -17.28
C GLY A 118 23.16 -7.33 -17.37
N VAL A 119 22.53 -7.58 -18.52
CA VAL A 119 21.15 -7.21 -18.81
C VAL A 119 20.34 -8.47 -19.12
N PRO A 120 19.10 -8.61 -18.61
CA PRO A 120 18.27 -9.76 -18.92
C PRO A 120 17.80 -9.69 -20.38
N ILE A 121 17.85 -10.82 -21.08
CA ILE A 121 17.16 -11.02 -22.35
C ILE A 121 15.76 -11.49 -21.99
N VAL A 122 14.78 -10.60 -22.12
CA VAL A 122 13.41 -10.84 -21.70
C VAL A 122 12.56 -11.12 -22.92
N TYR A 123 11.86 -12.25 -22.90
CA TYR A 123 10.80 -12.53 -23.85
C TYR A 123 9.57 -12.88 -23.05
N ARG A 124 8.44 -12.22 -23.32
CA ARG A 124 7.19 -12.50 -22.61
C ARG A 124 7.37 -12.43 -21.08
N GLU A 125 7.92 -11.32 -20.56
CA GLU A 125 8.15 -11.05 -19.12
C GLU A 125 8.95 -12.12 -18.36
N ARG A 126 9.53 -13.09 -19.06
CA ARG A 126 10.43 -14.10 -18.50
C ARG A 126 11.82 -13.86 -19.05
N ALA A 127 12.83 -13.97 -18.20
CA ALA A 127 14.21 -14.00 -18.67
C ALA A 127 14.42 -15.30 -19.47
N VAL A 128 14.58 -15.18 -20.78
CA VAL A 128 14.97 -16.28 -21.67
C VAL A 128 16.49 -16.37 -21.81
N GLY A 129 17.21 -15.40 -21.27
CA GLY A 129 18.65 -15.38 -21.23
C GLY A 129 19.20 -14.14 -20.54
N VAL A 130 20.51 -13.97 -20.59
CA VAL A 130 21.25 -12.83 -20.05
C VAL A 130 22.40 -12.49 -20.99
N LEU A 131 22.55 -11.19 -21.29
CA LEU A 131 23.68 -10.64 -22.03
C LEU A 131 24.62 -9.96 -21.03
N CYS A 132 25.88 -10.40 -20.99
CA CYS A 132 26.89 -9.95 -20.05
C CYS A 132 28.10 -9.35 -20.76
N VAL A 133 28.73 -8.35 -20.14
CA VAL A 133 30.04 -7.81 -20.51
C VAL A 133 30.94 -7.69 -19.28
N GLN A 134 32.24 -7.90 -19.46
CA GLN A 134 33.23 -7.79 -18.40
C GLN A 134 34.49 -7.07 -18.90
N HIS A 135 35.21 -6.44 -17.98
CA HIS A 135 36.45 -5.72 -18.27
C HIS A 135 37.54 -6.06 -17.25
N VAL A 136 38.79 -6.08 -17.71
CA VAL A 136 39.97 -6.33 -16.87
C VAL A 136 40.18 -5.21 -15.85
N GLU A 137 39.93 -3.95 -16.19
CA GLU A 137 40.05 -2.85 -15.23
C GLU A 137 38.75 -2.64 -14.44
N PRO A 138 38.82 -2.32 -13.14
CA PRO A 138 37.65 -1.93 -12.36
C PRO A 138 37.03 -0.65 -12.94
N ARG A 139 35.85 -0.78 -13.57
CA ARG A 139 35.07 0.36 -14.07
C ARG A 139 33.58 0.08 -13.96
N ARG A 140 32.77 1.12 -13.74
CA ARG A 140 31.34 1.05 -14.07
C ARG A 140 31.15 1.39 -15.54
N TYR A 141 30.29 0.65 -16.21
CA TYR A 141 29.87 1.00 -17.57
C TYR A 141 29.04 2.29 -17.53
N GLU A 142 29.25 3.17 -18.50
CA GLU A 142 28.48 4.40 -18.61
C GLU A 142 27.01 4.05 -18.92
N GLU A 143 26.08 4.91 -18.50
CA GLU A 143 24.64 4.66 -18.67
C GLU A 143 24.27 4.37 -20.12
N ILE A 144 24.87 5.09 -21.07
CA ILE A 144 24.60 4.92 -22.50
C ILE A 144 25.09 3.57 -23.04
N GLU A 145 26.11 2.97 -22.40
CA GLU A 145 26.59 1.62 -22.73
C GLU A 145 25.60 0.56 -22.23
N ILE A 146 25.08 0.73 -21.00
CA ILE A 146 24.06 -0.15 -20.44
C ILE A 146 22.77 -0.09 -21.27
N GLU A 147 22.35 1.11 -21.69
CA GLU A 147 21.19 1.27 -22.56
C GLU A 147 21.38 0.56 -23.92
N ALA A 148 22.59 0.61 -24.48
CA ALA A 148 22.91 -0.12 -25.71
C ALA A 148 22.80 -1.63 -25.52
N LEU A 149 23.29 -2.16 -24.39
CA LEU A 149 23.17 -3.57 -24.04
C LEU A 149 21.71 -3.98 -23.86
N GLN A 150 20.90 -3.20 -23.14
CA GLN A 150 19.47 -3.49 -22.96
C GLN A 150 18.73 -3.52 -24.29
N THR A 151 19.00 -2.54 -25.16
CA THR A 151 18.40 -2.49 -26.50
C THR A 151 18.82 -3.69 -27.34
N THR A 152 20.08 -4.10 -27.23
CA THR A 152 20.59 -5.30 -27.91
C THR A 152 19.91 -6.56 -27.39
N ALA A 153 19.75 -6.69 -26.07
CA ALA A 153 19.04 -7.81 -25.44
C ALA A 153 17.57 -7.89 -25.88
N MET A 154 16.89 -6.75 -26.03
CA MET A 154 15.52 -6.71 -26.58
C MET A 154 15.47 -7.24 -28.01
N VAL A 155 16.38 -6.80 -28.89
CA VAL A 155 16.43 -7.28 -30.28
C VAL A 155 16.78 -8.77 -30.35
N LEU A 156 17.72 -9.22 -29.50
CA LEU A 156 18.10 -10.63 -29.40
C LEU A 156 16.93 -11.52 -28.94
N SER A 157 16.07 -11.02 -28.05
CA SER A 157 14.94 -11.80 -27.51
C SER A 157 14.03 -12.36 -28.61
N GLU A 158 13.78 -11.58 -29.66
CA GLU A 158 12.93 -11.96 -30.78
C GLU A 158 13.61 -13.02 -31.67
N LEU A 159 14.91 -12.87 -31.91
CA LEU A 159 15.70 -13.88 -32.64
C LEU A 159 15.75 -15.21 -31.90
N ILE A 160 15.97 -15.17 -30.59
CA ILE A 160 16.06 -16.35 -29.73
C ILE A 160 14.72 -17.09 -29.69
N ALA A 161 13.61 -16.36 -29.57
CA ALA A 161 12.26 -16.91 -29.59
C ALA A 161 11.92 -17.53 -30.96
N ASN A 162 12.15 -16.81 -32.06
CA ASN A 162 11.81 -17.29 -33.41
C ASN A 162 12.66 -18.48 -33.88
N ALA A 163 13.84 -18.66 -33.30
CA ALA A 163 14.75 -19.75 -33.64
C ALA A 163 14.59 -20.99 -32.76
N GLU A 164 13.59 -21.03 -31.86
CA GLU A 164 13.35 -22.12 -30.90
C GLU A 164 14.62 -22.51 -30.10
N LEU A 165 15.49 -21.52 -29.81
CA LEU A 165 16.75 -21.75 -29.10
C LEU A 165 16.58 -21.89 -27.58
N VAL A 166 15.37 -21.65 -27.09
CA VAL A 166 14.96 -21.74 -25.70
C VAL A 166 13.70 -22.60 -25.63
N ASP A 167 13.51 -23.34 -24.55
CA ASP A 167 12.36 -24.24 -24.44
C ASP A 167 11.06 -23.43 -24.44
N GLU A 168 10.19 -23.67 -25.43
CA GLU A 168 8.79 -23.21 -25.39
C GLU A 168 7.95 -24.03 -24.38
N GLU A 169 8.49 -25.13 -23.87
CA GLU A 169 7.81 -26.10 -23.03
C GLU A 169 7.74 -25.70 -21.55
N GLU A 170 7.01 -24.63 -21.29
CA GLU A 170 6.09 -24.58 -20.14
C GLU A 170 4.73 -23.96 -20.50
N ALA A 171 4.51 -23.58 -21.76
CA ALA A 171 3.29 -22.92 -22.18
C ALA A 171 2.11 -23.87 -22.47
N ARG A 172 2.31 -25.20 -22.48
CA ARG A 172 1.27 -26.15 -22.95
C ARG A 172 1.19 -27.49 -22.23
N VAL A 173 1.25 -27.54 -20.89
CA VAL A 173 0.63 -28.66 -20.14
C VAL A 173 0.05 -28.17 -18.82
N LEU A 174 -1.10 -27.49 -18.87
CA LEU A 174 -2.00 -27.42 -17.72
C LEU A 174 -2.71 -28.78 -17.64
N THR A 175 -2.19 -29.68 -16.81
CA THR A 175 -2.79 -30.99 -16.52
C THR A 175 -4.24 -30.86 -16.06
N GLN A 176 -5.04 -31.87 -16.36
CA GLN A 176 -6.43 -32.08 -15.90
C GLN A 176 -6.64 -32.01 -14.37
N GLU A 177 -5.59 -31.81 -13.56
CA GLU A 177 -5.66 -31.73 -12.09
C GLU A 177 -6.15 -30.38 -11.55
N GLN A 178 -6.35 -29.36 -12.39
CA GLN A 178 -6.72 -28.00 -11.94
C GLN A 178 -8.19 -27.60 -12.18
N THR A 179 -9.13 -28.54 -12.30
CA THR A 179 -10.57 -28.23 -12.46
C THR A 179 -11.38 -28.31 -11.16
N GLY A 180 -10.74 -28.68 -10.04
CA GLY A 180 -11.40 -28.80 -8.74
C GLY A 180 -11.53 -27.47 -7.98
N PRO A 181 -12.32 -27.46 -6.89
CA PRO A 181 -12.39 -26.35 -5.95
C PRO A 181 -11.02 -26.08 -5.34
N GLN A 182 -10.61 -24.81 -5.28
CA GLN A 182 -9.35 -24.40 -4.67
C GLN A 182 -9.59 -23.26 -3.68
N SER A 183 -8.74 -23.15 -2.67
CA SER A 183 -8.76 -22.06 -1.71
C SER A 183 -7.43 -21.31 -1.75
N LEU A 184 -7.53 -19.99 -1.82
CA LEU A 184 -6.41 -19.08 -1.83
C LEU A 184 -6.47 -18.21 -0.57
N THR A 185 -5.30 -17.97 0.04
CA THR A 185 -5.14 -17.07 1.19
C THR A 185 -4.32 -15.86 0.79
N GLY A 186 -4.66 -14.71 1.36
CA GLY A 186 -3.96 -13.45 1.14
C GLY A 186 -4.03 -12.54 2.36
N LEU A 187 -3.27 -11.45 2.31
CA LEU A 187 -3.34 -10.36 3.27
C LEU A 187 -4.62 -9.55 3.04
N THR A 188 -5.46 -9.41 4.05
CA THR A 188 -6.62 -8.51 4.01
C THR A 188 -6.18 -7.05 3.89
N LEU A 189 -6.52 -6.39 2.77
CA LEU A 189 -6.28 -4.96 2.57
C LEU A 189 -7.56 -4.13 2.80
N VAL A 190 -8.69 -4.62 2.28
CA VAL A 190 -10.04 -4.06 2.48
C VAL A 190 -11.00 -5.18 2.83
N LYS A 191 -11.62 -5.11 4.01
CA LYS A 191 -12.57 -6.12 4.50
C LYS A 191 -13.86 -6.12 3.69
N GLY A 192 -14.52 -7.26 3.61
CA GLY A 192 -15.83 -7.41 2.97
C GLY A 192 -16.00 -8.76 2.31
N LEU A 193 -17.23 -9.01 1.84
CA LEU A 193 -17.59 -10.22 1.10
C LEU A 193 -17.86 -9.85 -0.36
N GLY A 194 -17.33 -10.63 -1.28
CA GLY A 194 -17.56 -10.51 -2.71
C GLY A 194 -17.87 -11.87 -3.32
N ALA A 195 -18.74 -11.92 -4.31
CA ALA A 195 -18.95 -13.10 -5.15
C ALA A 195 -19.05 -12.64 -6.60
N GLY A 196 -18.40 -13.35 -7.49
CA GLY A 196 -18.40 -13.00 -8.90
C GLY A 196 -17.48 -13.91 -9.70
N PHE A 197 -17.25 -13.51 -10.95
CA PHE A 197 -16.40 -14.27 -11.86
C PHE A 197 -15.04 -13.62 -12.02
N ALA A 198 -14.01 -14.45 -12.07
CA ALA A 198 -12.63 -14.06 -12.32
C ALA A 198 -12.53 -13.30 -13.64
N VAL A 199 -11.96 -12.10 -13.59
CA VAL A 199 -11.54 -11.35 -14.77
C VAL A 199 -10.14 -10.83 -14.51
N TYR A 200 -9.20 -11.16 -15.38
CA TYR A 200 -7.87 -10.59 -15.31
C TYR A 200 -7.91 -9.13 -15.78
N HIS A 201 -7.30 -8.25 -14.99
CA HIS A 201 -7.20 -6.83 -15.30
C HIS A 201 -6.49 -6.59 -16.64
N GLN A 202 -5.51 -7.43 -16.99
CA GLN A 202 -4.62 -7.23 -18.13
C GLN A 202 -4.72 -8.35 -19.17
N PRO A 203 -5.11 -8.06 -20.42
CA PRO A 203 -4.57 -8.76 -21.59
C PRO A 203 -3.16 -8.21 -21.90
N ARG A 204 -2.26 -9.09 -22.31
CA ARG A 204 -0.84 -8.79 -22.53
C ARG A 204 -0.62 -7.93 -23.79
N VAL A 205 0.15 -6.85 -23.68
CA VAL A 205 0.75 -6.18 -24.85
C VAL A 205 2.01 -6.97 -25.22
N GLU A 206 1.94 -7.76 -26.29
CA GLU A 206 3.12 -8.42 -26.85
C GLU A 206 3.79 -7.47 -27.83
N ILE A 207 5.04 -7.07 -27.53
CA ILE A 207 5.88 -6.34 -28.48
C ILE A 207 6.38 -7.35 -29.51
N THR A 208 5.73 -7.40 -30.66
CA THR A 208 6.08 -8.36 -31.73
C THR A 208 7.17 -7.84 -32.66
N GLN A 209 7.47 -6.54 -32.63
CA GLN A 209 8.48 -5.91 -33.47
C GLN A 209 9.22 -4.85 -32.66
N VAL A 210 10.54 -5.00 -32.56
CA VAL A 210 11.41 -4.09 -31.78
C VAL A 210 11.96 -2.96 -32.64
N MET A 211 12.18 -3.20 -33.94
CA MET A 211 12.78 -2.23 -34.87
C MET A 211 11.73 -1.50 -35.70
N ALA A 212 11.85 -0.18 -35.79
CA ALA A 212 10.96 0.66 -36.57
C ALA A 212 11.35 0.67 -38.06
N GLU A 213 10.36 0.51 -38.95
CA GLU A 213 10.54 0.75 -40.39
C GLU A 213 10.53 2.25 -40.72
N ASP A 214 9.72 3.04 -39.99
CA ASP A 214 9.61 4.50 -40.12
C ASP A 214 9.55 5.17 -38.74
N THR A 215 10.65 5.81 -38.35
CA THR A 215 10.77 6.48 -37.04
C THR A 215 9.86 7.70 -36.92
N GLU A 216 9.50 8.37 -38.01
CA GLU A 216 8.56 9.50 -37.99
C GLU A 216 7.13 9.00 -37.72
N ALA A 217 6.74 7.90 -38.36
CA ALA A 217 5.44 7.27 -38.12
C ALA A 217 5.29 6.82 -36.66
N GLU A 218 6.33 6.18 -36.09
CA GLU A 218 6.36 5.76 -34.69
C GLU A 218 6.31 6.97 -33.73
N ARG A 219 7.00 8.07 -34.05
CA ARG A 219 6.92 9.32 -33.27
C ARG A 219 5.51 9.88 -33.23
N GLN A 220 4.81 9.91 -34.38
CA GLN A 220 3.42 10.36 -34.45
C GLN A 220 2.46 9.44 -33.66
N ARG A 221 2.71 8.13 -33.62
CA ARG A 221 1.94 7.18 -32.79
C ARG A 221 2.10 7.51 -31.31
N VAL A 222 3.31 7.77 -30.84
CA VAL A 222 3.58 8.15 -29.44
C VAL A 222 2.91 9.47 -29.06
N TYR A 223 2.97 10.50 -29.91
CA TYR A 223 2.30 11.77 -29.61
C TYR A 223 0.78 11.61 -29.45
N ARG A 224 0.12 10.90 -30.38
CA ARG A 224 -1.31 10.59 -30.25
C ARG A 224 -1.62 9.78 -28.99
N ALA A 225 -0.72 8.90 -28.57
CA ALA A 225 -0.89 8.12 -27.37
C ALA A 225 -0.79 8.96 -26.09
N PHE A 226 0.16 9.90 -26.04
CA PHE A 226 0.26 10.88 -24.96
C PHE A 226 -0.98 11.77 -24.87
N ASP A 227 -1.46 12.29 -26.00
CA ASP A 227 -2.66 13.14 -26.03
C ASP A 227 -3.88 12.39 -25.51
N ARG A 228 -4.08 11.15 -25.97
CA ARG A 228 -5.17 10.30 -25.49
C ARG A 228 -5.04 9.95 -24.00
N MET A 229 -3.83 9.66 -23.53
CA MET A 229 -3.58 9.38 -22.12
C MET A 229 -3.96 10.58 -21.25
N ARG A 230 -3.56 11.79 -21.67
CA ARG A 230 -3.88 13.06 -21.00
C ARG A 230 -5.39 13.31 -20.97
N GLU A 231 -6.07 13.18 -22.11
CA GLU A 231 -7.54 13.30 -22.19
C GLU A 231 -8.25 12.33 -21.23
N GLN A 232 -7.78 11.09 -21.14
CA GLN A 232 -8.34 10.11 -20.23
C GLN A 232 -8.09 10.45 -18.75
N ILE A 233 -6.91 10.96 -18.40
CA ILE A 233 -6.59 11.41 -17.03
C ILE A 233 -7.44 12.63 -16.67
N ASP A 234 -7.61 13.57 -17.58
CA ASP A 234 -8.44 14.77 -17.38
C ASP A 234 -9.93 14.41 -17.25
N THR A 235 -10.38 13.38 -17.99
CA THR A 235 -11.74 12.83 -17.84
C THR A 235 -11.93 12.19 -16.46
N LEU A 236 -10.97 11.39 -16.00
CA LEU A 236 -11.02 10.78 -14.65
C LEU A 236 -11.03 11.85 -13.55
N ALA A 237 -10.22 12.91 -13.71
CA ALA A 237 -10.17 14.02 -12.76
C ALA A 237 -11.45 14.88 -12.74
N SER A 238 -12.24 14.87 -13.83
CA SER A 238 -13.48 15.67 -13.94
C SER A 238 -14.75 14.90 -13.56
N GLN A 239 -14.67 13.59 -13.33
CA GLN A 239 -15.82 12.78 -12.89
C GLN A 239 -16.18 13.08 -11.43
N ALA A 240 -17.24 13.88 -11.24
CA ALA A 240 -17.76 14.34 -9.95
C ALA A 240 -18.41 13.27 -9.05
N GLU A 241 -18.45 12.00 -9.48
CA GLU A 241 -19.14 10.91 -8.75
C GLU A 241 -18.39 10.40 -7.51
N PHE A 242 -17.15 10.83 -7.27
CA PHE A 242 -16.33 10.40 -6.13
C PHE A 242 -16.21 11.44 -4.99
N GLY A 243 -17.00 12.51 -5.06
CA GLY A 243 -16.97 13.59 -4.07
C GLY A 243 -15.86 14.61 -4.37
N VAL A 244 -16.14 15.88 -4.16
CA VAL A 244 -15.20 16.97 -4.47
C VAL A 244 -14.24 17.16 -3.30
N GLY A 245 -12.93 16.95 -3.50
CA GLY A 245 -11.85 17.34 -2.59
C GLY A 245 -11.36 16.28 -1.59
N GLY A 246 -10.92 15.11 -2.08
CA GLY A 246 -10.30 14.02 -1.30
C GLY A 246 -8.88 13.64 -1.77
N GLU A 247 -8.21 12.73 -1.06
CA GLU A 247 -6.81 12.30 -1.32
C GLU A 247 -6.62 11.68 -2.72
N HIS A 248 -7.69 11.15 -3.32
CA HIS A 248 -7.69 10.66 -4.69
C HIS A 248 -7.38 11.76 -5.72
N GLU A 249 -7.70 13.02 -5.44
CA GLU A 249 -7.40 14.16 -6.31
C GLU A 249 -5.89 14.45 -6.35
N GLU A 250 -5.16 14.28 -5.25
CA GLU A 250 -3.69 14.43 -5.23
C GLU A 250 -2.96 13.32 -5.97
N VAL A 251 -3.47 12.10 -5.90
CA VAL A 251 -2.98 10.99 -6.71
C VAL A 251 -3.17 11.33 -8.19
N LEU A 252 -4.37 11.80 -8.58
CA LEU A 252 -4.66 12.20 -9.95
C LEU A 252 -3.82 13.40 -10.42
N GLU A 253 -3.56 14.39 -9.56
CA GLU A 253 -2.67 15.51 -9.86
C GLU A 253 -1.21 15.06 -10.06
N THR A 254 -0.75 14.07 -9.30
CA THR A 254 0.57 13.47 -9.55
C THR A 254 0.60 12.78 -10.91
N TYR A 255 -0.47 12.05 -11.25
CA TYR A 255 -0.58 11.39 -12.55
C TYR A 255 -0.57 12.39 -13.70
N LYS A 256 -1.24 13.55 -13.54
CA LYS A 256 -1.12 14.66 -14.48
C LYS A 256 0.31 15.16 -14.58
N MET A 257 0.98 15.45 -13.47
CA MET A 257 2.36 15.95 -13.48
C MET A 257 3.29 15.03 -14.30
N PHE A 258 3.19 13.71 -14.14
CA PHE A 258 3.94 12.74 -14.94
C PHE A 258 3.48 12.67 -16.40
N ALA A 259 2.18 12.65 -16.68
CA ALA A 259 1.64 12.61 -18.04
C ALA A 259 1.98 13.87 -18.88
N TYR A 260 2.18 15.00 -18.20
CA TYR A 260 2.61 16.27 -18.79
C TYR A 260 4.13 16.50 -18.71
N ASP A 261 4.92 15.54 -18.21
CA ASP A 261 6.38 15.64 -18.17
C ASP A 261 6.99 15.58 -19.59
N GLU A 262 7.50 16.71 -20.06
CA GLU A 262 8.21 16.80 -21.35
C GLU A 262 9.50 15.96 -21.37
N GLY A 263 10.13 15.73 -20.22
CA GLY A 263 11.33 14.90 -20.09
C GLY A 263 11.06 13.43 -20.33
N TRP A 264 9.89 12.91 -19.96
CA TRP A 264 9.48 11.55 -20.27
C TRP A 264 9.23 11.36 -21.78
N SER A 265 8.49 12.29 -22.40
CA SER A 265 8.26 12.27 -23.84
C SER A 265 9.56 12.36 -24.64
N ARG A 266 10.50 13.23 -24.23
CA ARG A 266 11.80 13.39 -24.89
C ARG A 266 12.61 12.10 -24.92
N ARG A 267 12.72 11.42 -23.77
CA ARG A 267 13.47 10.14 -23.66
C ARG A 267 12.88 9.04 -24.55
N ILE A 268 11.55 8.97 -24.66
CA ILE A 268 10.89 8.01 -25.56
C ILE A 268 11.21 8.36 -27.02
N ASN A 269 11.17 9.64 -27.39
CA ASN A 269 11.50 10.07 -28.75
C ASN A 269 12.98 9.83 -29.10
N GLU A 270 13.91 10.04 -28.17
CA GLU A 270 15.33 9.70 -28.34
C GLU A 270 15.54 8.20 -28.56
N ALA A 271 14.77 7.36 -27.87
CA ALA A 271 14.79 5.91 -28.09
C ALA A 271 14.23 5.54 -29.49
N ILE A 272 13.19 6.22 -29.98
CA ILE A 272 12.68 6.04 -31.36
C ILE A 272 13.72 6.50 -32.39
N ASP A 273 14.42 7.61 -32.15
CA ASP A 273 15.48 8.11 -33.03
C ASP A 273 16.66 7.12 -33.17
N SER A 274 16.78 6.17 -32.23
CA SER A 274 17.74 5.07 -32.29
C SER A 274 17.29 3.88 -33.16
N GLY A 275 16.07 3.92 -33.70
CA GLY A 275 15.51 2.91 -34.61
C GLY A 275 14.50 1.95 -33.96
N LEU A 276 13.97 2.29 -32.77
CA LEU A 276 13.01 1.45 -32.04
C LEU A 276 11.55 1.78 -32.40
N THR A 277 10.69 0.77 -32.34
CA THR A 277 9.23 0.96 -32.36
C THR A 277 8.75 1.73 -31.12
N ALA A 278 7.57 2.32 -31.19
CA ALA A 278 6.98 3.07 -30.09
C ALA A 278 6.83 2.22 -28.81
N GLU A 279 6.39 0.97 -28.94
CA GLU A 279 6.27 0.03 -27.82
C GLU A 279 7.63 -0.28 -27.19
N ALA A 280 8.63 -0.61 -28.00
CA ALA A 280 9.98 -0.91 -27.54
C ALA A 280 10.66 0.31 -26.89
N ALA A 281 10.42 1.51 -27.41
CA ALA A 281 10.93 2.75 -26.85
C ALA A 281 10.36 3.03 -25.45
N ILE A 282 9.05 2.81 -25.24
CA ILE A 282 8.41 2.97 -23.94
C ILE A 282 8.95 1.96 -22.92
N GLU A 283 9.07 0.69 -23.31
CA GLU A 283 9.61 -0.37 -22.44
C GLU A 283 11.07 -0.08 -22.04
N ARG A 284 11.90 0.38 -22.98
CA ARG A 284 13.28 0.79 -22.70
C ARG A 284 13.35 1.91 -21.66
N VAL A 285 12.55 2.96 -21.82
CA VAL A 285 12.55 4.11 -20.88
C VAL A 285 12.04 3.70 -19.50
N GLN A 286 11.06 2.79 -19.43
CA GLN A 286 10.56 2.22 -18.17
C GLN A 286 11.66 1.43 -17.45
N GLN A 287 12.31 0.49 -18.14
CA GLN A 287 13.40 -0.33 -17.58
C GLN A 287 14.58 0.53 -17.08
N HIS A 288 14.96 1.55 -17.85
CA HIS A 288 16.02 2.48 -17.45
C HIS A 288 15.65 3.27 -16.19
N THR A 289 14.41 3.77 -16.11
CA THR A 289 13.94 4.52 -14.94
C THR A 289 13.90 3.64 -13.69
N ARG A 290 13.48 2.36 -13.85
CA ARG A 290 13.49 1.37 -12.77
C ARG A 290 14.88 1.10 -12.21
N MET A 291 15.91 1.06 -13.07
CA MET A 291 17.30 0.84 -12.63
C MET A 291 17.81 2.00 -11.77
N ARG A 292 17.66 3.25 -12.24
CA ARG A 292 18.12 4.45 -11.51
C ARG A 292 17.47 4.58 -10.14
N MET A 293 16.21 4.21 -10.03
CA MET A 293 15.43 4.43 -8.81
C MET A 293 15.72 3.40 -7.72
N ARG A 294 16.37 2.27 -8.06
CA ARG A 294 16.87 1.31 -7.06
C ARG A 294 18.17 1.72 -6.39
N GLU A 295 18.93 2.60 -7.01
CA GLU A 295 20.10 3.20 -6.34
C GLU A 295 19.67 4.22 -5.28
N ILE A 296 18.36 4.48 -5.15
CA ILE A 296 17.80 5.46 -4.22
C ILE A 296 17.06 4.72 -3.09
N ASP A 297 17.65 4.72 -1.89
CA ASP A 297 17.04 4.20 -0.66
C ASP A 297 16.01 5.17 -0.06
N ASP A 298 14.99 5.55 -0.84
CA ASP A 298 13.88 6.40 -0.39
C ASP A 298 12.51 5.72 -0.63
N PRO A 299 11.80 5.32 0.45
CA PRO A 299 10.47 4.73 0.36
C PRO A 299 9.44 5.60 -0.40
N LEU A 300 9.55 6.93 -0.35
CA LEU A 300 8.65 7.84 -1.08
C LEU A 300 8.86 7.73 -2.59
N LEU A 301 10.12 7.64 -3.02
CA LEU A 301 10.45 7.47 -4.43
C LEU A 301 10.04 6.08 -4.91
N ALA A 302 10.11 5.06 -4.05
CA ALA A 302 9.61 3.73 -4.36
C ALA A 302 8.09 3.70 -4.61
N ASP A 303 7.27 4.38 -3.80
CA ASP A 303 5.83 4.47 -4.05
C ASP A 303 5.50 5.27 -5.33
N ARG A 304 6.27 6.35 -5.61
CA ARG A 304 6.15 7.11 -6.87
C ARG A 304 6.58 6.31 -8.10
N MET A 305 7.46 5.31 -7.93
CA MET A 305 7.83 4.41 -9.02
C MET A 305 6.67 3.56 -9.49
N HIS A 306 5.87 3.05 -8.57
CA HIS A 306 4.67 2.31 -8.94
C HIS A 306 3.69 3.19 -9.72
N ASP A 307 3.50 4.46 -9.32
CA ASP A 307 2.67 5.42 -10.06
C ASP A 307 3.18 5.64 -11.51
N LEU A 308 4.51 5.73 -11.69
CA LEU A 308 5.13 5.92 -13.00
C LEU A 308 5.06 4.65 -13.87
N GLU A 309 5.26 3.47 -13.27
CA GLU A 309 5.13 2.18 -13.94
C GLU A 309 3.70 1.99 -14.46
N ASP A 310 2.69 2.36 -13.68
CA ASP A 310 1.28 2.31 -14.08
C ASP A 310 1.00 3.21 -15.29
N LEU A 311 1.53 4.44 -15.30
CA LEU A 311 1.42 5.35 -16.45
C LEU A 311 2.15 4.82 -17.69
N ALA A 312 3.33 4.24 -17.53
CA ALA A 312 4.09 3.65 -18.64
C ALA A 312 3.35 2.47 -19.26
N ASN A 313 2.81 1.58 -18.43
CA ASN A 313 1.97 0.47 -18.87
C ASN A 313 0.72 0.98 -19.60
N ARG A 314 0.11 2.07 -19.12
CA ARG A 314 -1.04 2.70 -19.77
C ARG A 314 -0.69 3.28 -21.14
N LEU A 315 0.42 3.99 -21.25
CA LEU A 315 0.90 4.55 -22.51
C LEU A 315 1.17 3.44 -23.55
N LEU A 316 1.83 2.35 -23.12
CA LEU A 316 2.13 1.18 -23.95
C LEU A 316 0.85 0.55 -24.53
N ARG A 317 -0.22 0.42 -23.73
CA ARG A 317 -1.54 -0.08 -24.19
C ARG A 317 -2.17 0.81 -25.26
N ILE A 318 -2.09 2.13 -25.07
CA ILE A 318 -2.64 3.08 -26.03
C ILE A 318 -1.90 2.99 -27.36
N VAL A 319 -0.57 2.91 -27.32
CA VAL A 319 0.29 2.77 -28.51
C VAL A 319 0.00 1.46 -29.25
N ALA A 320 -0.11 0.34 -28.53
CA ALA A 320 -0.36 -0.97 -29.10
C ALA A 320 -1.78 -1.14 -29.71
N GLY A 321 -2.63 -0.11 -29.65
CA GLY A 321 -4.01 -0.19 -30.12
C GLY A 321 -4.90 -1.09 -29.26
N GLN A 322 -4.36 -1.66 -28.18
CA GLN A 322 -5.07 -2.44 -27.16
C GLN A 322 -5.74 -1.49 -26.17
N VAL A 323 -6.70 -0.70 -26.67
CA VAL A 323 -7.53 0.17 -25.83
C VAL A 323 -8.42 -0.68 -24.89
N GLY A 324 -8.67 -1.93 -25.25
CA GLY A 324 -9.59 -2.85 -24.58
C GLY A 324 -9.04 -3.50 -23.31
N THR A 325 -8.86 -2.76 -22.21
CA THR A 325 -8.88 -3.36 -20.86
C THR A 325 -10.25 -4.00 -20.58
N ALA A 326 -10.34 -4.91 -19.62
CA ALA A 326 -11.66 -5.38 -19.16
C ALA A 326 -12.57 -4.22 -18.68
N ALA A 327 -11.99 -3.11 -18.24
CA ALA A 327 -12.72 -1.89 -17.89
C ALA A 327 -13.40 -1.25 -19.12
N SER A 328 -12.70 -1.11 -20.24
CA SER A 328 -13.22 -0.49 -21.46
C SER A 328 -14.13 -1.38 -22.30
N GLN A 329 -14.02 -2.71 -22.19
CA GLN A 329 -15.00 -3.66 -22.74
C GLN A 329 -16.29 -3.72 -21.91
N GLY A 330 -16.28 -3.16 -20.70
CA GLY A 330 -17.37 -3.20 -19.73
C GLY A 330 -17.50 -4.57 -19.06
N LEU A 331 -17.65 -4.57 -17.73
CA LEU A 331 -17.94 -5.78 -16.98
C LEU A 331 -19.32 -6.32 -17.38
N ARG A 332 -19.40 -7.54 -17.92
CA ARG A 332 -20.69 -8.13 -18.38
C ARG A 332 -21.52 -8.72 -17.25
N ARG A 333 -20.89 -9.05 -16.12
CA ARG A 333 -21.47 -9.70 -14.94
C ARG A 333 -20.72 -9.25 -13.68
N ASP A 334 -21.18 -9.71 -12.52
CA ASP A 334 -20.48 -9.49 -11.26
C ASP A 334 -19.08 -10.14 -11.31
N THR A 335 -18.05 -9.36 -10.99
CA THR A 335 -16.66 -9.71 -11.29
C THR A 335 -15.77 -9.57 -10.06
N ILE A 336 -14.87 -10.53 -9.90
CA ILE A 336 -13.69 -10.43 -9.03
C ILE A 336 -12.49 -10.14 -9.93
N LEU A 337 -11.92 -8.95 -9.78
CA LEU A 337 -10.79 -8.50 -10.59
C LEU A 337 -9.50 -9.12 -10.07
N ILE A 338 -8.67 -9.61 -10.98
CA ILE A 338 -7.41 -10.27 -10.65
C ILE A 338 -6.28 -9.51 -11.32
N ALA A 339 -5.31 -9.07 -10.52
CA ALA A 339 -4.16 -8.34 -11.02
C ALA A 339 -2.89 -8.70 -10.26
N ARG A 340 -1.73 -8.50 -10.88
CA ARG A 340 -0.46 -8.62 -10.17
C ARG A 340 -0.28 -7.45 -9.22
N ASN A 341 -0.35 -6.26 -9.80
CA ASN A 341 -0.50 -4.97 -9.14
C ASN A 341 -1.64 -4.21 -9.83
N LEU A 342 -2.22 -3.21 -9.18
CA LEU A 342 -3.30 -2.41 -9.74
C LEU A 342 -3.16 -0.95 -9.31
N GLY A 343 -3.13 -0.05 -10.27
CA GLY A 343 -3.09 1.38 -9.99
C GLY A 343 -4.44 1.94 -9.52
N PRO A 344 -4.43 3.04 -8.74
CA PRO A 344 -5.66 3.72 -8.30
C PRO A 344 -6.52 4.23 -9.46
N ALA A 345 -5.89 4.78 -10.51
CA ALA A 345 -6.60 5.24 -11.71
C ALA A 345 -7.25 4.09 -12.49
N GLU A 346 -6.58 2.94 -12.56
CA GLU A 346 -7.09 1.75 -13.25
C GLU A 346 -8.30 1.15 -12.53
N LEU A 347 -8.30 1.15 -11.20
CA LEU A 347 -9.44 0.70 -10.40
C LEU A 347 -10.69 1.57 -10.64
N LEU A 348 -10.52 2.88 -10.85
CA LEU A 348 -11.61 3.84 -11.11
C LEU A 348 -12.26 3.64 -12.49
N GLU A 349 -11.56 3.04 -13.46
CA GLU A 349 -12.13 2.76 -14.77
C GLU A 349 -13.22 1.68 -14.73
N TYR A 350 -13.30 0.89 -13.65
CA TYR A 350 -14.27 -0.19 -13.51
C TYR A 350 -15.62 0.26 -12.96
N ASP A 351 -16.70 -0.28 -13.52
CA ASP A 351 -18.05 -0.07 -13.00
C ASP A 351 -18.19 -0.67 -11.59
N LYS A 352 -18.25 0.21 -10.59
CA LYS A 352 -18.48 -0.12 -9.17
C LYS A 352 -19.70 -1.00 -8.93
N ARG A 353 -20.72 -0.95 -9.80
CA ARG A 353 -21.92 -1.80 -9.63
C ARG A 353 -21.62 -3.27 -9.84
N ARG A 354 -20.63 -3.59 -10.68
CA ARG A 354 -20.29 -4.96 -11.10
C ARG A 354 -18.96 -5.45 -10.55
N LEU A 355 -18.07 -4.55 -10.15
CA LEU A 355 -16.84 -4.92 -9.44
C LEU A 355 -17.18 -5.34 -7.99
N LYS A 356 -17.05 -6.62 -7.67
CA LYS A 356 -17.40 -7.20 -6.36
C LYS A 356 -16.20 -7.51 -5.47
N GLY A 357 -14.98 -7.38 -5.98
CA GLY A 357 -13.76 -7.59 -5.22
C GLY A 357 -12.51 -7.56 -6.09
N VAL A 358 -11.35 -7.46 -5.45
CA VAL A 358 -10.03 -7.45 -6.09
C VAL A 358 -9.10 -8.44 -5.39
N ILE A 359 -8.37 -9.24 -6.16
CA ILE A 359 -7.30 -10.13 -5.70
C ILE A 359 -5.99 -9.65 -6.34
N LEU A 360 -5.04 -9.27 -5.50
CA LEU A 360 -3.71 -8.80 -5.93
C LEU A 360 -2.62 -9.79 -5.54
N GLU A 361 -1.74 -10.13 -6.49
CA GLU A 361 -0.56 -10.98 -6.24
C GLU A 361 0.49 -10.24 -5.39
N GLU A 362 0.64 -8.94 -5.63
CA GLU A 362 1.45 -8.01 -4.87
C GLU A 362 0.54 -6.99 -4.16
N GLY A 363 0.97 -6.44 -3.03
CA GLY A 363 0.13 -5.46 -2.32
C GLY A 363 0.60 -5.18 -0.91
N SER A 364 0.59 -3.90 -0.55
CA SER A 364 0.84 -3.40 0.80
C SER A 364 -0.39 -2.69 1.34
N LEU A 365 -0.45 -2.49 2.65
CA LEU A 365 -1.49 -1.66 3.28
C LEU A 365 -1.35 -0.17 2.92
N THR A 366 -0.17 0.26 2.47
CA THR A 366 0.15 1.65 2.10
C THR A 366 -0.16 1.97 0.65
N ALA A 367 -0.43 0.97 -0.20
CA ALA A 367 -0.69 1.20 -1.62
C ALA A 367 -1.93 2.08 -1.84
N HIS A 368 -1.81 3.11 -2.69
CA HIS A 368 -2.88 4.05 -3.01
C HIS A 368 -4.18 3.38 -3.50
N VAL A 369 -4.07 2.21 -4.14
CA VAL A 369 -5.23 1.38 -4.54
C VAL A 369 -6.12 0.98 -3.36
N VAL A 370 -5.57 0.81 -2.15
CA VAL A 370 -6.32 0.45 -0.94
C VAL A 370 -7.22 1.61 -0.50
N ILE A 371 -6.74 2.85 -0.62
CA ILE A 371 -7.52 4.06 -0.29
C ILE A 371 -8.73 4.15 -1.22
N VAL A 372 -8.50 4.01 -2.53
CA VAL A 372 -9.56 4.05 -3.54
C VAL A 372 -10.55 2.89 -3.36
N ALA A 373 -10.06 1.67 -3.15
CA ALA A 373 -10.92 0.50 -2.92
C ALA A 373 -11.81 0.65 -1.68
N ARG A 374 -11.30 1.28 -0.60
CA ARG A 374 -12.11 1.61 0.59
C ARG A 374 -13.21 2.62 0.27
N ALA A 375 -12.89 3.70 -0.44
CA ALA A 375 -13.90 4.67 -0.88
C ALA A 375 -14.96 4.04 -1.78
N MET A 376 -14.56 3.06 -2.61
CA MET A 376 -15.47 2.29 -3.46
C MET A 376 -16.22 1.18 -2.71
N ASN A 377 -15.88 0.88 -1.45
CA ASN A 377 -16.40 -0.25 -0.67
C ASN A 377 -16.24 -1.60 -1.41
N VAL A 378 -15.08 -1.80 -2.03
CA VAL A 378 -14.72 -3.03 -2.75
C VAL A 378 -13.75 -3.85 -1.88
N PRO A 379 -14.05 -5.12 -1.57
CA PRO A 379 -13.16 -5.96 -0.77
C PRO A 379 -11.88 -6.32 -1.54
N VAL A 380 -10.74 -6.30 -0.85
CA VAL A 380 -9.42 -6.52 -1.45
C VAL A 380 -8.57 -7.43 -0.59
N ILE A 381 -8.02 -8.47 -1.20
CA ILE A 381 -6.91 -9.26 -0.66
C ILE A 381 -5.65 -9.02 -1.51
N GLY A 382 -4.51 -8.82 -0.85
CA GLY A 382 -3.20 -8.68 -1.50
C GLY A 382 -2.25 -9.80 -1.08
N ARG A 383 -1.06 -9.85 -1.70
CA ARG A 383 -0.05 -10.89 -1.42
C ARG A 383 -0.56 -12.31 -1.65
N ALA A 384 -1.54 -12.46 -2.54
CA ALA A 384 -2.10 -13.74 -2.93
C ALA A 384 -1.12 -14.46 -3.87
N LYS A 385 -0.39 -15.47 -3.39
CA LYS A 385 0.61 -16.17 -4.22
C LYS A 385 -0.07 -17.16 -5.16
N GLY A 386 0.46 -17.32 -6.38
CA GLY A 386 0.02 -18.36 -7.32
C GLY A 386 -1.36 -18.13 -7.93
N VAL A 387 -1.83 -16.88 -7.94
CA VAL A 387 -3.14 -16.48 -8.47
C VAL A 387 -3.31 -16.89 -9.94
N ARG A 388 -2.25 -16.77 -10.76
CA ARG A 388 -2.27 -17.18 -12.18
C ARG A 388 -2.27 -18.69 -12.41
N THR A 389 -1.71 -19.48 -11.49
CA THR A 389 -1.70 -20.94 -11.63
C THR A 389 -2.99 -21.58 -11.12
N MET A 390 -3.71 -20.89 -10.23
CA MET A 390 -4.91 -21.42 -9.58
C MET A 390 -6.23 -20.96 -10.22
N ILE A 391 -6.27 -19.76 -10.81
CA ILE A 391 -7.50 -19.14 -11.31
C ILE A 391 -7.49 -19.07 -12.84
N ARG A 392 -8.62 -19.39 -13.46
CA ARG A 392 -8.86 -19.21 -14.89
C ARG A 392 -9.81 -18.05 -15.12
N GLU A 393 -9.66 -17.40 -16.28
CA GLU A 393 -10.62 -16.38 -16.73
C GLU A 393 -12.04 -16.96 -16.72
N GLY A 394 -12.95 -16.28 -16.05
CA GLY A 394 -14.35 -16.66 -15.95
C GLY A 394 -14.70 -17.70 -14.88
N ASP A 395 -13.75 -18.16 -14.06
CA ASP A 395 -14.04 -19.01 -12.89
C ASP A 395 -14.91 -18.28 -11.87
N GLU A 396 -15.80 -19.00 -11.19
CA GLU A 396 -16.55 -18.45 -10.07
C GLU A 396 -15.66 -18.34 -8.83
N ILE A 397 -15.69 -17.19 -8.16
CA ILE A 397 -14.90 -16.88 -6.97
C ILE A 397 -15.80 -16.33 -5.87
N LEU A 398 -15.65 -16.90 -4.68
CA LEU A 398 -16.21 -16.39 -3.43
C LEU A 398 -15.07 -15.77 -2.63
N LEU A 399 -15.07 -14.45 -2.51
CA LEU A 399 -14.06 -13.67 -1.79
C LEU A 399 -14.57 -13.32 -0.39
N ASP A 400 -13.86 -13.77 0.63
CA ASP A 400 -14.01 -13.33 2.01
C ASP A 400 -12.75 -12.58 2.45
N ALA A 401 -12.69 -11.30 2.12
CA ALA A 401 -11.59 -10.46 2.52
C ALA A 401 -11.60 -10.16 4.03
N THR A 402 -12.67 -10.48 4.77
CA THR A 402 -12.70 -10.33 6.24
C THR A 402 -11.72 -11.27 6.91
N VAL A 403 -11.64 -12.51 6.42
CA VAL A 403 -10.71 -13.55 6.90
C VAL A 403 -9.53 -13.78 5.95
N GLY A 404 -9.47 -13.04 4.83
CA GLY A 404 -8.34 -13.09 3.89
C GLY A 404 -8.35 -14.32 2.99
N THR A 405 -9.51 -14.88 2.66
CA THR A 405 -9.64 -16.10 1.83
C THR A 405 -10.44 -15.87 0.56
N ALA A 406 -10.08 -16.59 -0.50
CA ALA A 406 -10.83 -16.65 -1.75
C ALA A 406 -11.02 -18.11 -2.17
N ILE A 407 -12.26 -18.53 -2.40
CA ILE A 407 -12.60 -19.89 -2.86
C ILE A 407 -12.87 -19.81 -4.36
N VAL A 408 -12.09 -20.57 -5.14
CA VAL A 408 -12.12 -20.63 -6.60
C VAL A 408 -12.85 -21.91 -7.01
N ARG A 409 -13.79 -21.81 -7.95
CA ARG A 409 -14.65 -22.91 -8.42
C ARG A 409 -15.32 -23.63 -7.23
N PRO A 410 -16.10 -22.91 -6.40
CA PRO A 410 -16.72 -23.48 -5.21
C PRO A 410 -17.65 -24.64 -5.56
N LEU A 411 -17.74 -25.63 -4.67
CA LEU A 411 -18.80 -26.63 -4.77
C LEU A 411 -20.17 -25.96 -4.51
N PRO A 412 -21.28 -26.44 -5.10
CA PRO A 412 -22.61 -25.85 -4.92
C PRO A 412 -22.99 -25.64 -3.45
N GLN A 413 -22.68 -26.60 -2.57
CA GLN A 413 -22.95 -26.51 -1.14
C GLN A 413 -22.20 -25.35 -0.45
N VAL A 414 -20.96 -25.08 -0.89
CA VAL A 414 -20.14 -23.98 -0.38
C VAL A 414 -20.68 -22.64 -0.89
N ALA A 415 -21.08 -22.58 -2.16
CA ALA A 415 -21.71 -21.40 -2.74
C ALA A 415 -23.03 -21.06 -2.03
N ASP A 416 -23.89 -22.04 -1.78
CA ASP A 416 -25.16 -21.86 -1.07
C ASP A 416 -24.94 -21.35 0.37
N ALA A 417 -23.99 -21.96 1.10
CA ALA A 417 -23.63 -21.52 2.45
C ALA A 417 -23.08 -20.08 2.45
N PHE A 418 -22.25 -19.73 1.47
CA PHE A 418 -21.73 -18.37 1.31
C PHE A 418 -22.83 -17.37 0.99
N GLN A 419 -23.76 -17.71 0.08
CA GLN A 419 -24.90 -16.87 -0.27
C GLN A 419 -25.84 -16.65 0.93
N ALA A 420 -26.14 -17.69 1.70
CA ALA A 420 -26.92 -17.57 2.94
C ALA A 420 -26.23 -16.64 3.95
N ARG A 421 -24.91 -16.78 4.12
CA ARG A 421 -24.10 -15.90 4.98
C ARG A 421 -24.10 -14.46 4.47
N PHE A 422 -23.99 -14.26 3.15
CA PHE A 422 -24.02 -12.95 2.50
C PHE A 422 -25.39 -12.28 2.66
N ALA A 423 -26.48 -13.02 2.46
CA ALA A 423 -27.84 -12.53 2.66
C ALA A 423 -28.10 -12.15 4.13
N LYS A 424 -27.70 -13.01 5.08
CA LYS A 424 -27.80 -12.73 6.52
C LYS A 424 -26.98 -11.49 6.93
N SER A 425 -25.77 -11.33 6.37
CA SER A 425 -24.94 -10.15 6.59
C SER A 425 -25.63 -8.87 6.09
N ARG A 426 -26.22 -8.91 4.89
CA ARG A 426 -27.00 -7.78 4.33
C ARG A 426 -28.24 -7.45 5.15
N GLU A 427 -28.98 -8.45 5.60
CA GLU A 427 -30.17 -8.26 6.45
C GLU A 427 -29.77 -7.58 7.76
N LYS A 428 -28.70 -8.05 8.40
CA LYS A 428 -28.13 -7.41 9.59
C LYS A 428 -27.70 -5.97 9.31
N GLN A 429 -27.01 -5.71 8.20
CA GLN A 429 -26.59 -4.36 7.81
C GLN A 429 -27.81 -3.43 7.64
N ALA A 430 -28.90 -3.93 7.05
CA ALA A 430 -30.15 -3.17 6.90
C ALA A 430 -30.83 -2.92 8.26
N ALA A 431 -30.84 -3.91 9.15
CA ALA A 431 -31.32 -3.75 10.53
C ALA A 431 -30.50 -2.69 11.27
N TYR A 432 -29.17 -2.70 11.14
CA TYR A 432 -28.30 -1.68 11.72
C TYR A 432 -28.52 -0.29 11.14
N ALA A 433 -28.75 -0.18 9.83
CA ALA A 433 -29.10 1.09 9.20
C ALA A 433 -30.42 1.66 9.76
N SER A 434 -31.37 0.81 10.15
CA SER A 434 -32.61 1.26 10.80
C SER A 434 -32.39 1.85 12.21
N LEU A 435 -31.26 1.53 12.87
CA LEU A 435 -30.88 2.07 14.17
C LEU A 435 -30.18 3.44 14.09
N ARG A 436 -30.02 4.00 12.88
CA ARG A 436 -29.35 5.28 12.65
C ARG A 436 -29.90 6.38 13.55
N ASP A 437 -31.21 6.59 13.53
CA ASP A 437 -31.88 7.68 14.26
C ASP A 437 -32.28 7.28 15.69
N VAL A 438 -31.92 6.06 16.13
CA VAL A 438 -32.21 5.56 17.47
C VAL A 438 -31.08 5.94 18.42
N GLU A 439 -31.45 6.54 19.55
CA GLU A 439 -30.51 6.84 20.62
C GLU A 439 -30.17 5.58 21.45
N PRO A 440 -28.87 5.29 21.69
CA PRO A 440 -28.45 4.12 22.44
C PRO A 440 -28.61 4.31 23.96
N PHE A 441 -29.80 3.97 24.44
CA PHE A 441 -30.10 3.78 25.87
C PHE A 441 -30.05 2.30 26.25
N THR A 442 -29.47 2.00 27.42
CA THR A 442 -29.51 0.66 28.01
C THR A 442 -30.91 0.29 28.49
N ARG A 443 -31.14 -0.98 28.85
CA ARG A 443 -32.41 -1.43 29.42
C ARG A 443 -32.77 -0.70 30.73
N CYS A 444 -31.76 -0.29 31.50
CA CYS A 444 -31.92 0.55 32.69
C CYS A 444 -31.98 2.06 32.41
N GLY A 445 -32.09 2.48 31.15
CA GLY A 445 -32.25 3.89 30.80
C GLY A 445 -30.97 4.74 30.91
N THR A 446 -29.79 4.12 30.99
CA THR A 446 -28.52 4.85 30.96
C THR A 446 -28.13 5.14 29.51
N ARG A 447 -27.85 6.41 29.19
CA ARG A 447 -27.36 6.80 27.87
C ARG A 447 -25.89 6.42 27.70
N ILE A 448 -25.56 5.72 26.62
CA ILE A 448 -24.17 5.45 26.22
C ILE A 448 -23.86 6.31 25.01
N GLN A 449 -22.81 7.13 25.02
CA GLN A 449 -22.39 7.88 23.84
C GLN A 449 -21.66 6.96 22.86
N VAL A 450 -22.18 6.83 21.65
CA VAL A 450 -21.60 6.02 20.58
C VAL A 450 -21.16 6.96 19.46
N MET A 451 -19.87 7.26 19.45
CA MET A 451 -19.20 8.15 18.52
C MET A 451 -18.44 7.34 17.46
N MET A 452 -18.02 7.99 16.38
CA MET A 452 -17.18 7.35 15.37
C MET A 452 -15.74 7.88 15.38
N ASN A 453 -14.81 7.03 14.96
CA ASN A 453 -13.46 7.38 14.60
C ASN A 453 -13.43 7.78 13.12
N ALA A 454 -12.70 8.85 12.81
CA ALA A 454 -12.45 9.32 11.46
C ALA A 454 -10.97 9.69 11.31
N GLY A 455 -10.49 9.72 10.08
CA GLY A 455 -9.14 10.21 9.74
C GLY A 455 -9.11 11.05 8.47
N LEU A 456 -10.12 10.89 7.61
CA LEU A 456 -10.27 11.58 6.35
C LEU A 456 -11.52 12.46 6.34
N ARG A 457 -11.55 13.42 5.42
CA ARG A 457 -12.75 14.22 5.16
C ARG A 457 -13.92 13.33 4.70
N ASP A 458 -13.65 12.35 3.85
CA ASP A 458 -14.67 11.46 3.28
C ASP A 458 -15.35 10.58 4.33
N ASP A 459 -14.65 10.29 5.44
CA ASP A 459 -15.23 9.55 6.58
C ASP A 459 -16.43 10.30 7.19
N MET A 460 -16.49 11.64 7.05
CA MET A 460 -17.57 12.45 7.60
C MET A 460 -18.93 12.15 6.96
N SER A 461 -18.96 11.66 5.72
CA SER A 461 -20.20 11.17 5.09
C SER A 461 -20.84 10.03 5.90
N SER A 462 -20.02 9.23 6.60
CA SER A 462 -20.49 8.13 7.44
C SER A 462 -21.16 8.60 8.73
N LEU A 463 -20.92 9.83 9.18
CA LEU A 463 -21.54 10.38 10.40
C LEU A 463 -23.06 10.43 10.28
N GLY A 464 -23.54 10.87 9.12
CA GLY A 464 -24.97 10.91 8.79
C GLY A 464 -25.55 9.52 8.56
N LEU A 465 -24.79 8.62 7.92
CA LEU A 465 -25.25 7.26 7.59
C LEU A 465 -25.39 6.35 8.81
N THR A 466 -24.48 6.47 9.78
CA THR A 466 -24.43 5.63 10.98
C THR A 466 -25.25 6.21 12.14
N GLY A 467 -25.49 7.52 12.12
CA GLY A 467 -26.18 8.22 13.20
C GLY A 467 -25.37 8.25 14.49
N ALA A 468 -24.03 8.24 14.40
CA ALA A 468 -23.17 8.39 15.57
C ALA A 468 -23.37 9.76 16.24
N ASP A 469 -23.11 9.82 17.55
CA ASP A 469 -23.29 11.03 18.39
C ASP A 469 -22.28 12.15 18.08
N GLY A 470 -21.21 11.81 17.35
CA GLY A 470 -20.15 12.73 16.94
C GLY A 470 -18.90 11.97 16.51
N VAL A 471 -17.79 12.69 16.40
CA VAL A 471 -16.47 12.10 16.14
C VAL A 471 -15.65 12.12 17.43
N GLY A 472 -15.45 10.96 18.05
CA GLY A 472 -14.73 10.86 19.33
C GLY A 472 -13.22 10.72 19.16
N LEU A 473 -12.76 10.51 17.92
CA LEU A 473 -11.37 10.58 17.52
C LEU A 473 -11.27 10.94 16.03
N PHE A 474 -10.83 12.15 15.73
CA PHE A 474 -10.37 12.54 14.40
C PHE A 474 -8.83 12.44 14.37
N ARG A 475 -8.33 11.46 13.64
CA ARG A 475 -6.89 11.20 13.44
C ARG A 475 -6.34 12.22 12.45
N THR A 476 -5.53 13.15 12.93
CA THR A 476 -4.97 14.19 12.07
C THR A 476 -3.77 13.71 11.27
N GLU A 477 -3.25 12.51 11.55
CA GLU A 477 -2.00 12.00 10.98
C GLU A 477 -2.11 11.59 9.51
N PHE A 478 -3.31 11.20 9.05
CA PHE A 478 -3.48 10.71 7.67
C PHE A 478 -3.03 11.73 6.63
N GLN A 479 -3.40 13.01 6.81
CA GLN A 479 -2.95 14.09 5.92
C GLN A 479 -1.42 14.26 5.88
N PHE A 480 -0.70 13.82 6.91
CA PHE A 480 0.76 13.82 6.94
C PHE A 480 1.30 12.57 6.23
N LEU A 481 0.69 11.41 6.44
CA LEU A 481 1.12 10.14 5.85
C LEU A 481 0.96 10.11 4.33
N VAL A 482 -0.11 10.71 3.79
CA VAL A 482 -0.36 10.71 2.34
C VAL A 482 0.33 11.84 1.60
N SER A 483 0.82 12.86 2.31
CA SER A 483 1.44 14.02 1.68
C SER A 483 2.93 13.75 1.46
N ALA A 484 3.46 14.11 0.29
CA ALA A 484 4.90 14.02 0.02
C ALA A 484 5.72 15.08 0.79
N THR A 485 5.06 16.12 1.30
CA THR A 485 5.68 17.23 2.05
C THR A 485 4.89 17.57 3.29
N LEU A 486 5.46 18.34 4.22
CA LEU A 486 4.75 18.77 5.41
C LEU A 486 3.48 19.58 5.04
N PRO A 487 2.27 19.15 5.45
CA PRO A 487 1.03 19.84 5.10
C PRO A 487 1.02 21.30 5.58
N GLN A 488 0.84 22.22 4.63
CA GLN A 488 0.77 23.65 4.92
C GLN A 488 -0.45 24.00 5.79
N ARG A 489 -0.30 25.07 6.59
CA ARG A 489 -1.31 25.55 7.54
C ARG A 489 -2.68 25.75 6.89
N GLU A 490 -2.73 26.37 5.72
CA GLU A 490 -3.95 26.70 4.98
C GLU A 490 -4.72 25.43 4.58
N ARG A 491 -3.98 24.37 4.24
CA ARG A 491 -4.54 23.06 3.91
C ARG A 491 -5.12 22.38 5.15
N GLN A 492 -4.39 22.37 6.26
CA GLN A 492 -4.91 21.84 7.54
C GLN A 492 -6.16 22.61 7.99
N THR A 493 -6.14 23.95 7.89
CA THR A 493 -7.27 24.81 8.28
C THR A 493 -8.53 24.50 7.45
N ARG A 494 -8.38 24.32 6.13
CA ARG A 494 -9.49 23.92 5.26
C ARG A 494 -10.05 22.56 5.67
N LEU A 495 -9.19 21.56 5.84
CA LEU A 495 -9.59 20.21 6.26
C LEU A 495 -10.39 20.25 7.57
N TYR A 496 -9.86 20.89 8.62
CA TYR A 496 -10.53 20.95 9.92
C TYR A 496 -11.85 21.70 9.86
N ARG A 497 -11.95 22.76 9.04
CA ARG A 497 -13.20 23.50 8.83
C ARG A 497 -14.24 22.62 8.13
N ASP A 498 -13.86 21.94 7.05
CA ASP A 498 -14.75 21.05 6.31
C ASP A 498 -15.27 19.92 7.20
N VAL A 499 -14.43 19.37 8.07
CA VAL A 499 -14.82 18.36 9.06
C VAL A 499 -15.83 18.91 10.06
N LEU A 500 -15.59 20.11 10.60
CA LEU A 500 -16.51 20.77 11.53
C LEU A 500 -17.84 21.14 10.85
N ASP A 501 -17.81 21.58 9.60
CA ASP A 501 -19.00 21.90 8.82
C ASP A 501 -19.83 20.64 8.53
N ALA A 502 -19.19 19.54 8.16
CA ALA A 502 -19.86 18.25 7.97
C ALA A 502 -20.43 17.66 9.27
N ALA A 503 -19.82 17.95 10.42
CA ALA A 503 -20.31 17.51 11.73
C ALA A 503 -21.53 18.30 12.23
N GLY A 504 -21.70 19.54 11.77
CA GLY A 504 -22.73 20.47 12.26
C GLY A 504 -22.53 20.76 13.75
N ASP A 505 -23.54 20.47 14.56
CA ASP A 505 -23.53 20.68 16.02
C ASP A 505 -22.90 19.52 16.80
N LYS A 506 -22.56 18.41 16.13
CA LYS A 506 -21.98 17.24 16.80
C LYS A 506 -20.50 17.49 17.15
N PRO A 507 -20.04 17.05 18.34
CA PRO A 507 -18.66 17.26 18.75
C PRO A 507 -17.68 16.48 17.86
N VAL A 508 -16.54 17.10 17.57
CA VAL A 508 -15.39 16.49 16.89
C VAL A 508 -14.15 16.64 17.75
N ILE A 509 -13.61 15.53 18.23
CA ILE A 509 -12.40 15.48 19.05
C ILE A 509 -11.19 15.28 18.12
N PHE A 510 -10.45 16.35 17.87
CA PHE A 510 -9.22 16.29 17.09
C PHE A 510 -8.08 15.78 17.95
N ARG A 511 -7.40 14.72 17.50
CA ARG A 511 -6.13 14.30 18.09
C ARG A 511 -5.00 15.04 17.39
N THR A 512 -4.12 15.69 18.14
CA THR A 512 -2.91 16.30 17.55
C THR A 512 -2.02 15.23 16.96
N VAL A 513 -1.08 15.64 16.12
CA VAL A 513 -0.28 14.74 15.29
C VAL A 513 0.43 13.62 16.08
N ASP A 514 0.10 12.37 15.78
CA ASP A 514 0.72 11.11 16.25
C ASP A 514 1.49 10.39 15.13
N ILE A 515 2.58 11.03 14.68
CA ILE A 515 3.51 10.48 13.69
C ILE A 515 4.82 10.06 14.35
N GLY A 516 5.59 9.20 13.69
CA GLY A 516 6.75 8.52 14.27
C GLY A 516 6.39 7.09 14.73
N GLY A 517 7.41 6.30 15.03
CA GLY A 517 7.24 4.88 15.27
C GLY A 517 7.04 4.09 13.98
N ASP A 518 5.94 3.34 13.92
CA ASP A 518 5.46 2.60 12.73
C ASP A 518 4.95 3.52 11.61
N LYS A 519 4.75 4.81 11.90
CA LYS A 519 4.19 5.83 11.01
C LYS A 519 5.27 6.80 10.54
N SER A 520 6.26 6.28 9.81
CA SER A 520 7.35 7.09 9.26
C SER A 520 6.83 8.02 8.16
N VAL A 521 7.29 9.27 8.15
CA VAL A 521 7.02 10.21 7.04
C VAL A 521 8.35 10.72 6.47
N PRO A 522 8.51 10.73 5.13
CA PRO A 522 9.79 10.98 4.47
C PRO A 522 10.42 12.34 4.84
N TYR A 523 9.59 13.37 4.93
CA TYR A 523 10.02 14.76 5.17
C TYR A 523 10.22 15.10 6.67
N LEU A 524 9.97 14.17 7.58
CA LEU A 524 10.33 14.29 9.00
C LEU A 524 11.34 13.25 9.45
N ALA A 525 11.79 12.35 8.56
CA ALA A 525 12.87 11.42 8.81
C ALA A 525 14.13 12.21 9.20
N SER A 526 14.35 12.36 10.50
CA SER A 526 15.69 12.67 11.00
C SER A 526 16.55 11.43 10.82
N GLU A 527 17.86 11.62 10.70
CA GLU A 527 18.85 10.54 10.81
C GLU A 527 18.68 9.72 12.11
N ILE A 528 18.01 10.29 13.13
CA ILE A 528 17.72 9.67 14.44
C ILE A 528 16.51 8.71 14.37
N ALA A 529 15.45 9.03 13.63
CA ALA A 529 14.26 8.17 13.53
C ALA A 529 14.52 6.89 12.72
N ALA A 530 15.48 6.94 11.78
CA ALA A 530 15.90 5.77 11.00
C ALA A 530 16.76 4.77 11.81
N GLN A 531 17.28 5.18 12.98
CA GLN A 531 18.12 4.35 13.86
C GLN A 531 17.43 3.92 15.16
N ASP A 532 16.15 4.25 15.33
CA ASP A 532 15.43 3.94 16.57
C ASP A 532 15.16 2.43 16.66
N GLU A 533 15.83 1.73 17.57
CA GLU A 533 15.68 0.28 17.75
C GLU A 533 14.25 -0.10 18.18
N ASN A 534 13.53 0.80 18.84
CA ASN A 534 12.17 0.57 19.33
C ASN A 534 11.24 1.74 18.97
N PRO A 535 10.85 1.86 17.68
CA PRO A 535 10.09 3.02 17.20
C PRO A 535 8.76 3.22 17.96
N ALA A 536 8.14 2.15 18.43
CA ALA A 536 6.93 2.19 19.26
C ALA A 536 7.11 2.95 20.60
N MET A 537 8.27 2.80 21.24
CA MET A 537 8.61 3.46 22.52
C MET A 537 9.38 4.77 22.32
N GLY A 538 9.75 5.07 21.08
CA GLY A 538 10.72 6.09 20.73
C GLY A 538 10.17 7.50 20.51
N TRP A 539 10.81 8.23 19.59
CA TRP A 539 10.55 9.65 19.32
C TRP A 539 9.35 9.85 18.39
N ARG A 540 8.14 9.86 18.97
CA ARG A 540 6.88 9.98 18.23
C ARG A 540 5.86 10.90 18.90
N ALA A 541 4.80 11.22 18.17
CA ALA A 541 3.61 11.91 18.64
C ALA A 541 3.90 13.21 19.38
N LEU A 542 3.38 13.37 20.60
CA LEU A 542 3.55 14.61 21.36
C LEU A 542 5.02 14.94 21.65
N ARG A 543 5.87 13.94 21.87
CA ARG A 543 7.31 14.14 22.13
C ARG A 543 7.98 14.83 20.93
N LEU A 544 7.71 14.30 19.74
CA LEU A 544 8.16 14.91 18.48
C LEU A 544 7.56 16.30 18.27
N ALA A 545 6.26 16.47 18.56
CA ALA A 545 5.55 17.72 18.33
C ALA A 545 6.03 18.86 19.25
N LEU A 546 6.39 18.55 20.51
CA LEU A 546 6.92 19.53 21.46
C LEU A 546 8.35 19.95 21.11
N GLU A 547 9.22 19.02 20.72
CA GLU A 547 10.60 19.37 20.32
C GLU A 547 10.66 20.09 18.97
N ARG A 548 9.79 19.72 18.02
CA ARG A 548 9.63 20.46 16.76
C ARG A 548 8.52 21.49 16.89
N GLU A 549 8.78 22.55 17.66
CA GLU A 549 7.78 23.59 17.98
C GLU A 549 7.01 24.11 16.75
N GLY A 550 7.65 24.22 15.58
CA GLY A 550 7.01 24.66 14.34
C GLY A 550 5.84 23.77 13.91
N LEU A 551 5.94 22.46 14.08
CA LEU A 551 4.91 21.48 13.72
C LEU A 551 3.64 21.71 14.55
N MET A 552 3.80 21.76 15.88
CA MET A 552 2.67 21.92 16.80
C MET A 552 2.05 23.32 16.69
N LYS A 553 2.86 24.37 16.52
CA LYS A 553 2.35 25.75 16.33
C LYS A 553 1.49 25.88 15.06
N ILE A 554 1.89 25.26 13.96
CA ILE A 554 1.12 25.25 12.70
C ILE A 554 -0.22 24.54 12.91
N GLN A 555 -0.20 23.34 13.50
CA GLN A 555 -1.41 22.56 13.72
C GLN A 555 -2.37 23.26 14.70
N ALA A 556 -1.85 23.79 15.82
CA ALA A 556 -2.63 24.53 16.80
C ALA A 556 -3.31 25.74 16.16
N ARG A 557 -2.57 26.54 15.36
CA ARG A 557 -3.14 27.70 14.66
C ARG A 557 -4.23 27.29 13.68
N ALA A 558 -4.01 26.22 12.91
CA ALA A 558 -5.01 25.71 11.96
C ALA A 558 -6.31 25.27 12.66
N LEU A 559 -6.22 24.54 13.78
CA LEU A 559 -7.39 24.13 14.56
C LEU A 559 -8.14 25.32 15.16
N LEU A 560 -7.43 26.30 15.71
CA LEU A 560 -8.01 27.52 16.28
C LEU A 560 -8.76 28.36 15.23
N GLU A 561 -8.17 28.53 14.04
CA GLU A 561 -8.81 29.28 12.94
C GLU A 561 -9.97 28.50 12.29
N ALA A 562 -9.90 27.16 12.24
CA ALA A 562 -10.97 26.33 11.70
C ALA A 562 -12.21 26.31 12.61
N SER A 563 -12.01 26.37 13.92
CA SER A 563 -13.08 26.34 14.94
C SER A 563 -13.58 27.71 15.37
N ALA A 564 -13.28 28.77 14.61
CA ALA A 564 -13.75 30.12 14.89
C ALA A 564 -15.29 30.17 15.04
N GLY A 565 -15.77 30.67 16.18
CA GLY A 565 -17.21 30.69 16.50
C GLY A 565 -17.83 29.33 16.84
N ARG A 566 -17.03 28.30 17.14
CA ARG A 566 -17.49 26.98 17.58
C ARG A 566 -16.69 26.47 18.78
N SER A 567 -17.15 25.39 19.39
CA SER A 567 -16.38 24.66 20.40
C SER A 567 -15.31 23.78 19.74
N LEU A 568 -14.08 23.85 20.24
CA LEU A 568 -12.94 23.06 19.79
C LEU A 568 -12.61 22.00 20.83
N TYR A 569 -12.54 20.73 20.43
CA TYR A 569 -12.06 19.63 21.28
C TYR A 569 -10.71 19.15 20.75
N VAL A 570 -9.67 19.24 21.58
CA VAL A 570 -8.30 18.83 21.25
C VAL A 570 -7.83 17.79 22.24
N MET A 571 -7.26 16.71 21.73
CA MET A 571 -6.68 15.64 22.53
C MET A 571 -5.20 15.46 22.18
N PHE A 572 -4.35 15.38 23.21
CA PHE A 572 -2.93 15.11 23.04
C PHE A 572 -2.63 13.60 23.16
N PRO A 573 -1.97 12.98 22.16
CA PRO A 573 -1.50 11.60 22.22
C PRO A 573 -0.22 11.46 23.06
N MET A 574 0.10 10.24 23.50
CA MET A 574 1.36 9.82 24.13
C MET A 574 1.77 10.63 25.37
N VAL A 575 0.80 11.23 26.06
CA VAL A 575 1.05 11.91 27.34
C VAL A 575 1.47 10.86 28.36
N SER A 576 2.67 11.00 28.88
CA SER A 576 3.28 10.13 29.88
C SER A 576 3.30 10.82 31.24
N GLU A 577 3.46 12.15 31.26
CA GLU A 577 3.58 12.97 32.47
C GLU A 577 2.71 14.24 32.41
N PRO A 578 2.24 14.79 33.55
CA PRO A 578 1.37 15.97 33.56
C PRO A 578 1.99 17.23 32.96
N TRP A 579 3.33 17.36 33.01
CA TRP A 579 4.02 18.53 32.44
C TRP A 579 4.00 18.53 30.91
N GLU A 580 3.94 17.36 30.25
CA GLU A 580 3.81 17.27 28.78
C GLU A 580 2.46 17.84 28.34
N PHE A 581 1.40 17.56 29.09
CA PHE A 581 0.09 18.16 28.87
C PHE A 581 0.13 19.68 29.03
N ASP A 582 0.76 20.18 30.10
CA ASP A 582 0.89 21.63 30.34
C ASP A 582 1.66 22.31 29.21
N ALA A 583 2.76 21.70 28.73
CA ALA A 583 3.56 22.20 27.62
C ALA A 583 2.76 22.22 26.31
N ALA A 584 2.02 21.14 26.01
CA ALA A 584 1.17 21.07 24.82
C ALA A 584 0.07 22.13 24.84
N LYS A 585 -0.57 22.31 26.00
CA LYS A 585 -1.59 23.34 26.20
C LYS A 585 -1.01 24.75 26.08
N ALA A 586 0.19 25.00 26.59
CA ALA A 586 0.86 26.29 26.48
C ALA A 586 1.07 26.70 25.02
N VAL A 587 1.42 25.77 24.13
CA VAL A 587 1.52 26.07 22.68
C VAL A 587 0.20 26.59 22.12
N PHE A 588 -0.93 25.98 22.50
CA PHE A 588 -2.26 26.46 22.08
C PHE A 588 -2.59 27.83 22.68
N ASP A 589 -2.29 28.06 23.96
CA ASP A 589 -2.53 29.34 24.63
C ASP A 589 -1.72 30.47 23.98
N GLU A 590 -0.47 30.21 23.60
CA GLU A 590 0.39 31.14 22.85
C GLU A 590 -0.18 31.46 21.46
N GLN A 591 -0.62 30.44 20.71
CA GLN A 591 -1.22 30.66 19.39
C GLN A 591 -2.56 31.39 19.49
N LEU A 592 -3.34 31.15 20.55
CA LEU A 592 -4.57 31.88 20.82
C LEU A 592 -4.28 33.36 21.09
N ALA A 593 -3.26 33.67 21.90
CA ALA A 593 -2.81 35.04 22.15
C ALA A 593 -2.34 35.73 20.86
N TYR A 594 -1.58 35.01 20.03
CA TYR A 594 -1.11 35.49 18.72
C TYR A 594 -2.29 35.85 17.78
N LEU A 595 -3.27 34.95 17.63
CA LEU A 595 -4.44 35.20 16.78
C LEU A 595 -5.33 36.32 17.32
N ARG A 596 -5.46 36.44 18.65
CA ARG A 596 -6.17 37.55 19.30
C ARG A 596 -5.51 38.89 19.00
N ALA A 597 -4.18 38.98 19.04
CA ALA A 597 -3.44 40.19 18.67
C ALA A 597 -3.69 40.60 17.20
N GLN A 598 -3.94 39.63 16.33
CA GLN A 598 -4.31 39.86 14.92
C GLN A 598 -5.80 40.13 14.69
N LYS A 599 -6.61 40.25 15.74
CA LYS A 599 -8.07 40.47 15.67
C LYS A 599 -8.80 39.39 14.86
N LYS A 600 -8.30 38.16 14.88
CA LYS A 600 -8.99 37.01 14.27
C LYS A 600 -10.16 36.56 15.15
N GLN A 601 -11.16 35.91 14.55
CA GLN A 601 -12.27 35.30 15.28
C GLN A 601 -11.79 34.05 16.02
N MET A 602 -12.17 33.92 17.29
CA MET A 602 -11.69 32.86 18.19
C MET A 602 -12.75 31.74 18.30
N PRO A 603 -12.34 30.52 18.71
CA PRO A 603 -13.27 29.51 19.18
C PRO A 603 -14.06 30.01 20.39
N GLU A 604 -15.31 29.56 20.54
CA GLU A 604 -16.14 29.92 21.69
C GLU A 604 -15.60 29.31 22.98
N ARG A 605 -15.16 28.05 22.88
CA ARG A 605 -14.57 27.30 23.98
C ARG A 605 -13.57 26.28 23.45
N ILE A 606 -12.50 26.08 24.20
CA ILE A 606 -11.51 25.03 23.89
C ILE A 606 -11.54 24.01 25.02
N HIS A 607 -11.82 22.77 24.66
CA HIS A 607 -11.81 21.60 25.52
C HIS A 607 -10.52 20.82 25.27
N PHE A 608 -9.62 20.83 26.25
CA PHE A 608 -8.39 20.06 26.19
C PHE A 608 -8.59 18.70 26.88
N GLY A 609 -8.14 17.65 26.23
CA GLY A 609 -8.11 16.29 26.75
C GLY A 609 -6.78 15.62 26.50
N ALA A 610 -6.62 14.44 27.09
CA ALA A 610 -5.44 13.59 26.89
C ALA A 610 -5.87 12.18 26.47
N MET A 611 -5.02 11.54 25.68
CA MET A 611 -5.14 10.11 25.42
C MET A 611 -4.36 9.34 26.49
N LEU A 612 -5.05 8.48 27.23
CA LEU A 612 -4.40 7.52 28.13
C LEU A 612 -4.04 6.28 27.30
N GLU A 613 -2.79 6.26 26.85
CA GLU A 613 -2.19 5.14 26.15
C GLU A 613 -0.84 4.71 26.74
N VAL A 614 -0.18 5.60 27.51
CA VAL A 614 1.03 5.25 28.27
C VAL A 614 0.64 4.87 29.71
N PRO A 615 1.00 3.66 30.20
CA PRO A 615 0.58 3.20 31.53
C PRO A 615 0.96 4.12 32.69
N ALA A 616 2.11 4.80 32.59
CA ALA A 616 2.60 5.74 33.61
C ALA A 616 1.58 6.84 33.94
N LEU A 617 0.81 7.30 32.93
CA LEU A 617 -0.19 8.35 33.11
C LEU A 617 -1.29 7.97 34.12
N ALA A 618 -1.59 6.68 34.25
CA ALA A 618 -2.60 6.19 35.19
C ALA A 618 -2.17 6.35 36.65
N GLU A 619 -0.85 6.38 36.93
CA GLU A 619 -0.31 6.53 38.29
C GLU A 619 -0.27 7.99 38.75
N VAL A 620 -0.38 8.94 37.82
CA VAL A 620 -0.38 10.40 38.06
C VAL A 620 -1.69 11.06 37.63
N LEU A 621 -2.75 10.26 37.51
CA LEU A 621 -4.02 10.69 36.95
C LEU A 621 -4.73 11.73 37.84
N ASP A 622 -4.53 11.66 39.16
CA ASP A 622 -5.04 12.62 40.15
C ASP A 622 -4.50 14.04 39.90
N LEU A 623 -3.26 14.17 39.43
CA LEU A 623 -2.64 15.45 39.09
C LEU A 623 -3.17 16.01 37.76
N LEU A 624 -3.57 15.14 36.84
CA LEU A 624 -3.99 15.53 35.50
C LEU A 624 -5.50 15.79 35.40
N LEU A 625 -6.35 14.99 36.06
CA LEU A 625 -7.81 15.10 35.98
C LEU A 625 -8.34 16.53 36.18
N PRO A 626 -7.89 17.33 37.16
CA PRO A 626 -8.37 18.71 37.34
C PRO A 626 -8.09 19.65 36.15
N LYS A 627 -7.16 19.27 35.27
CA LYS A 627 -6.75 20.04 34.09
C LYS A 627 -7.47 19.62 32.80
N LEU A 628 -8.16 18.48 32.81
CA LEU A 628 -8.79 17.88 31.62
C LEU A 628 -10.27 18.27 31.52
N SER A 629 -10.72 18.51 30.29
CA SER A 629 -12.15 18.49 29.95
C SER A 629 -12.65 17.07 29.72
N PHE A 630 -11.79 16.20 29.19
CA PHE A 630 -12.11 14.80 28.90
C PHE A 630 -10.84 13.95 28.84
N LEU A 631 -11.00 12.63 28.98
CA LEU A 631 -9.94 11.63 28.80
C LEU A 631 -10.42 10.58 27.78
N SER A 632 -9.54 10.10 26.91
CA SER A 632 -9.84 8.99 26.01
C SER A 632 -8.81 7.88 26.14
N ILE A 633 -9.25 6.63 26.25
CA ILE A 633 -8.36 5.48 26.33
C ILE A 633 -7.99 5.02 24.92
N GLY A 634 -6.69 5.07 24.60
CA GLY A 634 -6.12 4.49 23.39
C GLY A 634 -5.75 3.04 23.61
N THR A 635 -6.72 2.12 23.58
CA THR A 635 -6.50 0.72 24.00
C THR A 635 -5.44 0.00 23.16
N ASN A 636 -5.25 0.38 21.91
CA ASN A 636 -4.32 -0.32 21.02
C ASN A 636 -2.87 -0.12 21.49
N ASP A 637 -2.45 1.10 21.78
CA ASP A 637 -1.10 1.39 22.24
C ASP A 637 -0.96 1.09 23.74
N LEU A 638 -2.03 1.27 24.53
CA LEU A 638 -2.08 0.87 25.93
C LEU A 638 -1.83 -0.63 26.14
N THR A 639 -2.50 -1.49 25.36
CA THR A 639 -2.31 -2.94 25.46
C THR A 639 -0.91 -3.35 25.04
N GLN A 640 -0.37 -2.73 23.97
CA GLN A 640 1.01 -2.93 23.55
C GLN A 640 2.01 -2.63 24.67
N PHE A 641 1.88 -1.50 25.37
CA PHE A 641 2.81 -1.16 26.47
C PHE A 641 2.57 -1.99 27.73
N LEU A 642 1.33 -2.35 28.06
CA LEU A 642 1.03 -3.19 29.23
C LEU A 642 1.54 -4.63 29.07
N PHE A 643 1.52 -5.17 27.85
CA PHE A 643 2.05 -6.50 27.56
C PHE A 643 3.49 -6.52 27.06
N ALA A 644 4.09 -5.35 26.81
CA ALA A 644 5.36 -5.20 26.09
C ALA A 644 5.38 -6.02 24.78
N ALA A 645 4.30 -5.90 24.00
CA ALA A 645 4.05 -6.74 22.83
C ALA A 645 3.70 -5.89 21.61
N ASP A 646 4.63 -5.83 20.65
CA ASP A 646 4.43 -5.10 19.40
C ASP A 646 3.36 -5.78 18.53
N ARG A 647 2.29 -5.03 18.23
CA ARG A 647 1.18 -5.50 17.39
C ARG A 647 1.58 -5.69 15.92
N ALA A 648 2.63 -5.02 15.45
CA ALA A 648 3.15 -5.19 14.09
C ALA A 648 3.87 -6.53 13.92
N ASN A 649 4.26 -7.18 15.02
CA ASN A 649 4.89 -8.49 14.99
C ASN A 649 3.83 -9.61 14.87
N PRO A 650 3.80 -10.38 13.77
CA PRO A 650 2.79 -11.42 13.55
C PRO A 650 2.77 -12.50 14.65
N LYS A 651 3.91 -12.77 15.31
CA LYS A 651 3.99 -13.74 16.41
C LYS A 651 3.34 -13.25 17.70
N LEU A 652 3.13 -11.94 17.84
CA LEU A 652 2.62 -11.31 19.06
C LEU A 652 1.21 -10.75 18.90
N ALA A 653 0.78 -10.42 17.68
CA ALA A 653 -0.51 -9.81 17.38
C ALA A 653 -1.72 -10.57 17.96
N GLU A 654 -1.67 -11.90 18.01
CA GLU A 654 -2.74 -12.77 18.55
C GLU A 654 -2.41 -13.39 19.90
N ARG A 655 -1.25 -13.05 20.49
CA ARG A 655 -0.75 -13.72 21.70
C ARG A 655 -1.55 -13.38 22.95
N TYR A 656 -2.12 -12.17 23.02
CA TYR A 656 -2.79 -11.66 24.21
C TYR A 656 -4.22 -11.23 23.92
N ASP A 657 -5.13 -11.75 24.74
CA ASP A 657 -6.54 -11.39 24.70
C ASP A 657 -6.77 -10.00 25.30
N TRP A 658 -7.61 -9.20 24.65
CA TRP A 658 -8.02 -7.87 25.10
C TRP A 658 -8.93 -7.93 26.33
N LEU A 659 -9.58 -9.08 26.55
CA LEU A 659 -10.33 -9.42 27.75
C LEU A 659 -9.45 -10.04 28.83
N SER A 660 -8.12 -9.91 28.77
CA SER A 660 -7.29 -10.35 29.89
C SER A 660 -7.71 -9.64 31.18
N ILE A 661 -7.61 -10.36 32.30
CA ILE A 661 -7.89 -9.79 33.63
C ILE A 661 -6.96 -8.60 33.91
N SER A 662 -5.70 -8.62 33.45
CA SER A 662 -4.75 -7.52 33.67
C SER A 662 -5.20 -6.21 33.01
N ILE A 663 -5.65 -6.27 31.74
CA ILE A 663 -6.14 -5.11 31.01
C ILE A 663 -7.43 -4.59 31.62
N ILE A 664 -8.41 -5.46 31.87
CA ILE A 664 -9.71 -5.03 32.39
C ILE A 664 -9.58 -4.48 33.82
N ARG A 665 -8.73 -5.06 34.68
CA ARG A 665 -8.44 -4.49 36.00
C ARG A 665 -7.76 -3.12 35.89
N PHE A 666 -6.82 -2.95 34.97
CA PHE A 666 -6.18 -1.65 34.74
C PHE A 666 -7.21 -0.59 34.32
N LEU A 667 -8.06 -0.89 33.33
CA LEU A 667 -9.11 0.01 32.86
C LEU A 667 -10.13 0.32 33.97
N ARG A 668 -10.53 -0.68 34.75
CA ARG A 668 -11.41 -0.49 35.90
C ARG A 668 -10.80 0.46 36.94
N ARG A 669 -9.50 0.31 37.23
CA ARG A 669 -8.77 1.21 38.13
C ARG A 669 -8.77 2.65 37.62
N VAL A 670 -8.46 2.86 36.34
CA VAL A 670 -8.53 4.18 35.69
C VAL A 670 -9.91 4.80 35.83
N MET A 671 -10.96 4.04 35.52
CA MET A 671 -12.35 4.52 35.66
C MET A 671 -12.66 4.87 37.12
N GLN A 672 -12.29 4.02 38.08
CA GLN A 672 -12.51 4.28 39.51
C GLN A 672 -11.81 5.53 40.01
N SER A 673 -10.55 5.76 39.61
CA SER A 673 -9.79 6.96 39.97
C SER A 673 -10.39 8.26 39.45
N SER A 674 -11.26 8.18 38.43
CA SER A 674 -11.92 9.36 37.85
C SER A 674 -13.27 9.72 38.46
N ILE A 675 -13.84 8.85 39.30
CA ILE A 675 -15.16 9.06 39.88
C ILE A 675 -15.15 10.36 40.71
N GLY A 676 -16.10 11.25 40.43
CA GLY A 676 -16.21 12.54 41.12
C GLY A 676 -15.35 13.67 40.53
N SER A 677 -14.50 13.40 39.53
CA SER A 677 -13.67 14.44 38.88
C SER A 677 -14.44 15.36 37.93
N GLY A 678 -15.62 14.94 37.46
CA GLY A 678 -16.38 15.65 36.42
C GLY A 678 -15.78 15.53 35.01
N VAL A 679 -14.68 14.79 34.84
CA VAL A 679 -14.03 14.55 33.54
C VAL A 679 -14.78 13.44 32.80
N ASP A 680 -15.12 13.69 31.53
CA ASP A 680 -15.76 12.69 30.68
C ASP A 680 -14.72 11.69 30.12
N ILE A 681 -14.93 10.40 30.36
CA ILE A 681 -14.00 9.33 29.96
C ILE A 681 -14.61 8.48 28.86
N GLY A 682 -13.87 8.34 27.76
CA GLY A 682 -14.23 7.45 26.67
C GLY A 682 -13.13 6.50 26.25
N VAL A 683 -13.44 5.62 25.30
CA VAL A 683 -12.49 4.70 24.66
C VAL A 683 -12.51 4.96 23.16
N CYS A 684 -11.35 5.14 22.54
CA CYS A 684 -11.24 5.35 21.09
C CYS A 684 -10.41 4.28 20.36
N GLY A 685 -9.82 3.33 21.10
CA GLY A 685 -9.20 2.14 20.51
C GLY A 685 -10.23 1.12 20.01
N GLU A 686 -9.77 0.09 19.30
CA GLU A 686 -10.66 -0.89 18.63
C GLU A 686 -11.55 -1.68 19.61
N MET A 687 -11.19 -1.66 20.90
CA MET A 687 -11.84 -2.42 21.96
C MET A 687 -13.30 -2.02 22.10
N GLY A 688 -13.60 -0.73 21.95
CA GLY A 688 -14.97 -0.23 22.03
C GLY A 688 -15.86 -0.71 20.87
N GLY A 689 -15.28 -1.11 19.75
CA GLY A 689 -16.00 -1.47 18.53
C GLY A 689 -16.30 -2.96 18.42
N ARG A 690 -15.73 -3.79 19.30
CA ARG A 690 -15.97 -5.24 19.35
C ARG A 690 -16.99 -5.52 20.44
N ARG A 691 -18.04 -6.29 20.14
CA ARG A 691 -19.23 -6.36 21.01
C ARG A 691 -18.94 -6.94 22.39
N LEU A 692 -18.12 -7.99 22.46
CA LEU A 692 -17.79 -8.63 23.74
C LEU A 692 -16.91 -7.72 24.61
N GLU A 693 -15.91 -7.09 24.02
CA GLU A 693 -15.05 -6.11 24.70
C GLU A 693 -15.83 -4.85 25.12
N ALA A 694 -16.75 -4.38 24.27
CA ALA A 694 -17.64 -3.27 24.62
C ALA A 694 -18.53 -3.61 25.83
N LEU A 695 -19.05 -4.85 25.93
CA LEU A 695 -19.75 -5.30 27.15
C LEU A 695 -18.84 -5.19 28.39
N ALA A 696 -17.60 -5.66 28.31
CA ALA A 696 -16.67 -5.55 29.42
C ALA A 696 -16.43 -4.08 29.84
N LEU A 697 -16.23 -3.19 28.86
CA LEU A 697 -16.06 -1.74 29.08
C LEU A 697 -17.29 -1.11 29.74
N LEU A 698 -18.49 -1.43 29.25
CA LEU A 698 -19.76 -0.97 29.86
C LEU A 698 -19.90 -1.48 31.29
N GLY A 699 -19.56 -2.75 31.53
CA GLY A 699 -19.61 -3.39 32.85
C GLY A 699 -18.67 -2.76 33.88
N ILE A 700 -17.51 -2.26 33.47
CA ILE A 700 -16.55 -1.58 34.38
C ILE A 700 -16.75 -0.06 34.48
N GLY A 701 -17.70 0.52 33.74
CA GLY A 701 -18.16 1.90 33.97
C GLY A 701 -17.95 2.89 32.82
N TYR A 702 -17.37 2.49 31.69
CA TYR A 702 -17.21 3.40 30.53
C TYR A 702 -18.56 3.68 29.88
N ARG A 703 -18.79 4.94 29.48
CA ARG A 703 -20.07 5.39 28.88
C ARG A 703 -19.92 6.09 27.53
N ARG A 704 -18.70 6.35 27.06
CA ARG A 704 -18.42 6.92 25.74
C ARG A 704 -17.50 5.99 24.94
N LEU A 705 -17.98 5.50 23.81
CA LEU A 705 -17.25 4.63 22.89
C LEU A 705 -17.09 5.33 21.55
N SER A 706 -15.86 5.49 21.06
CA SER A 706 -15.54 6.03 19.75
C SER A 706 -14.93 4.93 18.88
N ILE A 707 -15.63 4.55 17.83
CA ILE A 707 -15.43 3.27 17.14
C ILE A 707 -15.47 3.42 15.63
N THR A 708 -15.14 2.38 14.88
CA THR A 708 -15.25 2.45 13.41
C THR A 708 -16.72 2.67 12.99
N PRO A 709 -16.99 3.38 11.88
CA PRO A 709 -18.37 3.63 11.43
C PRO A 709 -19.20 2.33 11.28
N ALA A 710 -18.59 1.26 10.80
CA ALA A 710 -19.24 -0.05 10.66
C ALA A 710 -19.67 -0.67 12.00
N ALA A 711 -19.03 -0.33 13.11
CA ALA A 711 -19.35 -0.86 14.44
C ALA A 711 -20.45 -0.07 15.15
N VAL A 712 -20.80 1.14 14.70
CA VAL A 712 -21.81 2.01 15.34
C VAL A 712 -23.16 1.31 15.47
N GLY A 713 -23.70 0.76 14.38
CA GLY A 713 -24.98 0.05 14.39
C GLY A 713 -25.00 -1.17 15.32
N PRO A 714 -24.04 -2.10 15.19
CA PRO A 714 -23.89 -3.23 16.12
C PRO A 714 -23.81 -2.82 17.60
N ILE A 715 -23.03 -1.79 17.94
CA ILE A 715 -22.89 -1.32 19.32
C ILE A 715 -24.18 -0.63 19.81
N LYS A 716 -24.89 0.13 18.96
CA LYS A 716 -26.21 0.67 19.31
C LYS A 716 -27.21 -0.44 19.62
N GLU A 717 -27.22 -1.53 18.84
CA GLU A 717 -28.05 -2.70 19.11
C GLU A 717 -27.68 -3.33 20.47
N LEU A 718 -26.39 -3.56 20.69
CA LEU A 718 -25.85 -4.12 21.93
C LEU A 718 -26.31 -3.33 23.15
N VAL A 719 -26.10 -2.00 23.14
CA VAL A 719 -26.45 -1.12 24.26
C VAL A 719 -27.91 -1.31 24.67
N ARG A 720 -28.84 -1.41 23.72
CA ARG A 720 -30.28 -1.56 23.99
C ARG A 720 -30.66 -2.88 24.67
N LYS A 721 -29.80 -3.89 24.61
CA LYS A 721 -30.03 -5.21 25.24
C LYS A 721 -29.40 -5.33 26.64
N VAL A 722 -28.51 -4.40 27.01
CA VAL A 722 -27.69 -4.50 28.22
C VAL A 722 -28.41 -3.96 29.46
N GLU A 723 -28.33 -4.70 30.55
CA GLU A 723 -28.65 -4.25 31.90
C GLU A 723 -27.36 -4.01 32.69
N LEU A 724 -27.03 -2.74 32.94
CA LEU A 724 -25.71 -2.36 33.48
C LEU A 724 -25.48 -2.82 34.91
N ALA A 725 -26.51 -2.77 35.78
CA ALA A 725 -26.33 -3.14 37.18
C ALA A 725 -25.95 -4.62 37.33
N GLU A 726 -26.61 -5.47 36.55
CA GLU A 726 -26.32 -6.90 36.48
C GLU A 726 -24.93 -7.17 35.91
N LEU A 727 -24.59 -6.55 34.78
CA LEU A 727 -23.29 -6.72 34.13
C LEU A 727 -22.14 -6.24 35.02
N SER A 728 -22.28 -5.09 35.69
CA SER A 728 -21.27 -4.56 36.62
C SER A 728 -21.07 -5.45 37.85
N ALA A 729 -22.14 -6.07 38.36
CA ALA A 729 -22.05 -7.03 39.46
C ALA A 729 -21.30 -8.30 39.02
N ALA A 730 -21.65 -8.86 37.86
CA ALA A 730 -20.99 -10.03 37.29
C ALA A 730 -19.50 -9.78 37.01
N MET A 731 -19.18 -8.66 36.33
CA MET A 731 -17.81 -8.22 36.08
C MET A 731 -17.01 -8.04 37.37
N THR A 732 -17.63 -7.54 38.44
CA THR A 732 -16.95 -7.43 39.73
C THR A 732 -16.55 -8.79 40.30
N GLY A 733 -17.43 -9.79 40.19
CA GLY A 733 -17.14 -11.16 40.58
C GLY A 733 -16.04 -11.79 39.74
N TRP A 734 -16.15 -11.76 38.41
CA TRP A 734 -15.17 -12.36 37.50
C TRP A 734 -13.79 -11.71 37.62
N LEU A 735 -13.73 -10.39 37.79
CA LEU A 735 -12.45 -9.71 37.97
C LEU A 735 -11.82 -9.96 39.34
N ALA A 736 -12.56 -10.46 40.33
CA ALA A 736 -12.02 -10.87 41.62
C ALA A 736 -11.45 -12.30 41.57
N ASP A 737 -12.00 -13.15 40.70
CA ASP A 737 -11.61 -14.57 40.57
C ASP A 737 -10.35 -14.75 39.69
N PRO A 738 -9.21 -15.22 40.24
CA PRO A 738 -8.00 -15.44 39.46
C PRO A 738 -8.09 -16.60 38.46
N ALA A 739 -9.00 -17.55 38.64
CA ALA A 739 -9.16 -18.71 37.76
C ALA A 739 -10.13 -18.45 36.60
N CYS A 740 -10.81 -17.30 36.60
CA CYS A 740 -11.81 -16.98 35.61
C CYS A 740 -11.19 -16.71 34.24
N ASN A 741 -11.64 -17.44 33.21
CA ASN A 741 -11.46 -17.01 31.83
C ASN A 741 -12.55 -15.98 31.51
N LEU A 742 -12.18 -14.69 31.52
CA LEU A 742 -13.15 -13.61 31.37
C LEU A 742 -13.89 -13.66 30.03
N ARG A 743 -13.23 -14.10 28.94
CA ARG A 743 -13.88 -14.24 27.64
C ARG A 743 -14.98 -15.29 27.69
N GLU A 744 -14.70 -16.46 28.25
CA GLU A 744 -15.70 -17.54 28.39
C GLU A 744 -16.85 -17.12 29.30
N ALA A 745 -16.54 -16.51 30.44
CA ALA A 745 -17.56 -16.06 31.39
C ALA A 745 -18.49 -14.98 30.80
N LEU A 746 -17.91 -14.01 30.08
CA LEU A 746 -18.66 -12.94 29.43
C LEU A 746 -19.45 -13.45 28.22
N SER A 747 -18.90 -14.41 27.47
CA SER A 747 -19.58 -15.10 26.36
C SER A 747 -20.81 -15.85 26.87
N ALA A 748 -20.65 -16.68 27.91
CA ALA A 748 -21.75 -17.41 28.52
C ALA A 748 -22.83 -16.47 29.08
N TRP A 749 -22.44 -15.31 29.63
CA TRP A 749 -23.38 -14.29 30.09
C TRP A 749 -24.15 -13.63 28.94
N ALA A 750 -23.48 -13.39 27.80
CA ALA A 750 -24.09 -12.84 26.60
C ALA A 750 -25.05 -13.84 25.94
N ASP A 751 -24.64 -15.11 25.82
CA ASP A 751 -25.46 -16.21 25.29
C ASP A 751 -26.76 -16.39 26.08
N ALA A 752 -26.67 -16.38 27.41
CA ALA A 752 -27.84 -16.49 28.30
C ALA A 752 -28.86 -15.33 28.14
N ARG A 753 -28.48 -14.24 27.44
CA ARG A 753 -29.31 -13.05 27.19
C ARG A 753 -29.57 -12.83 25.71
N GLU A 754 -29.23 -13.79 24.85
CA GLU A 754 -29.38 -13.69 23.39
C GLU A 754 -28.69 -12.45 22.81
N ILE A 755 -27.55 -12.07 23.40
CA ILE A 755 -26.72 -10.97 22.93
C ILE A 755 -25.68 -11.54 21.96
N GLU A 756 -25.80 -11.20 20.69
CA GLU A 756 -24.80 -11.58 19.69
C GLU A 756 -23.48 -10.82 19.90
N TYR A 757 -22.37 -11.56 19.86
CA TYR A 757 -21.00 -11.04 19.86
C TYR A 757 -20.16 -11.63 18.71
N ASP A 758 -19.00 -11.02 18.44
CA ASP A 758 -18.11 -11.38 17.32
C ASP A 758 -17.12 -12.49 17.67
#